data_AF-G9QT97-F1
#
_entry.id   AF-G9QT97-F1
#
_cell.length_a   1.000
_cell.length_b   1.000
_cell.length_c   1.000
_cell.angle_alpha   90.00
_cell.angle_beta   90.00
_cell.angle_gamma   90.00
#
_symmetry.space_group_name_H-M   'P 1'
#
loop_
_entity.id
_entity.type
_entity.pdbx_description
1 polymer ?
#
loop_
_entity_poly.entity_id
_entity_poly.type
_entity_poly.pdbx_seq_one_letter_code
_entity_poly.pdbx_strand_id
1 'polypeptide(L)'
;MIVKISKGEKGVADYLKTGKKRDSKLTRDEKDDRLPLAGNLDLIEMSERHQSKKKNKKYNYYHISLSFTSEEWSRLYESGNIDEFIMDFLRLTFPNHDIDELLFYAEAHLPIIKEEPYIPRPEGALENRTLNKKHKNGEPLKREPHIHIIVSFENMKFTHSVKTGGAIYTKGASKQQTKAIMAKSAEKFKRVVNDILSNKYGLNNIEPLGMDEDQLEKQYESFKSAAQKVKKGKEKDTQMKIETDVVIEPKANTKEQNISVEELLADAKNSTADYLLRMIEEDESFKKDYYDRAKRLNAVDIREFLPMINAKFNITAKPEMVNDKYKVRVDGFKGTYNLTDLMCKIVYNGRKGALFHVVNELEQMLIELQANKNEPKITLSVSSDFSAPNKDPKTQVLNSWETIQIEPYNLKSILKNYSAISVAGFKDKSEEASGIDCITPTLIYDIDNSKFTANDAQNLLQSKGIKGFIYPTTYQAPDAKVEKFKLIIPTTKAPSLNEYNEYIKEITRELGLYKVVNNSSLYPSKFHYTPVPGSELVSIRGKTLDNTRAIEDAGLKTDLNNMDVKAIEENLQKLRRYELSHEPKDSNLHIKRVSYQAISSKIPIKELIEYFDESTVFKKYKNHQILSSKSGRYLYLPEENTAYSFSQNRHYTPYIYIRDKFDEAARKIKTGFLNDDLIKKLGITQNEYEGFVKAIDGHLDIDRYYLAFINRTESFKKYLPNIVRINYKCLIYNIKTYMKDWQDMQGFNELKERYKTDKISLANDHISFGSIKITKQELYGQGLDKNFEVEQSKQQSSEIKTIEQNVKLGYDGLER
;
A
#
# COMPACT_ATOMS: atom_id res chain seq x y z
N MET A 1 26.83 30.50 35.30
CA MET A 1 27.35 30.54 33.91
C MET A 1 28.88 30.60 33.84
N ILE A 2 29.48 29.76 32.99
CA ILE A 2 30.91 29.82 32.61
C ILE A 2 31.01 30.12 31.11
N VAL A 3 31.81 31.11 30.74
CA VAL A 3 32.06 31.50 29.33
C VAL A 3 33.49 31.14 28.94
N LYS A 4 33.62 30.31 27.89
CA LYS A 4 34.92 30.01 27.27
C LYS A 4 34.92 30.44 25.82
N ILE A 5 35.82 31.35 25.46
CA ILE A 5 36.02 31.81 24.09
C ILE A 5 37.39 31.31 23.61
N SER A 6 37.39 30.53 22.53
CA SER A 6 38.59 30.01 21.90
C SER A 6 38.59 30.28 20.39
N LYS A 7 39.73 30.08 19.73
CA LYS A 7 39.86 30.20 18.27
C LYS A 7 40.12 28.81 17.69
N GLY A 8 39.36 28.44 16.67
CA GLY A 8 39.50 27.14 16.01
C GLY A 8 40.11 27.26 14.62
N GLU A 9 40.87 26.23 14.22
CA GLU A 9 41.48 26.12 12.90
C GLU A 9 40.54 25.38 11.93
N LYS A 10 40.10 24.17 12.28
CA LYS A 10 39.20 23.36 11.46
C LYS A 10 38.44 22.30 12.26
N GLY A 11 37.38 21.76 11.67
CA GLY A 11 36.67 20.56 12.13
C GLY A 11 35.57 20.81 13.16
N VAL A 12 35.10 22.06 13.33
CA VAL A 12 34.00 22.33 14.27
C VAL A 12 32.67 21.77 13.80
N ALA A 13 32.40 21.80 12.49
CA ALA A 13 31.19 21.22 11.92
C ALA A 13 31.16 19.69 12.11
N ASP A 14 32.26 19.01 11.79
CA ASP A 14 32.39 17.57 12.02
C ASP A 14 32.28 17.22 13.51
N TYR A 15 32.87 18.04 14.39
CA TYR A 15 32.78 17.87 15.84
C TYR A 15 31.33 18.02 16.36
N LEU A 16 30.59 19.03 15.90
CA LEU A 16 29.19 19.24 16.29
C LEU A 16 28.25 18.19 15.67
N LYS A 17 28.55 17.67 14.47
CA LYS A 17 27.76 16.64 13.78
C LYS A 17 27.99 15.23 14.32
N THR A 18 29.25 14.80 14.42
CA THR A 18 29.63 13.40 14.71
C THR A 18 30.05 13.16 16.16
N GLY A 19 30.41 14.23 16.88
CA GLY A 19 30.58 14.19 18.32
C GLY A 19 31.77 13.43 18.88
N LYS A 20 32.70 12.93 18.07
CA LYS A 20 33.90 12.24 18.57
C LYS A 20 34.98 13.23 19.01
N LYS A 21 35.16 13.37 20.32
CA LYS A 21 36.26 14.11 20.94
C LYS A 21 37.33 13.13 21.42
N ARG A 22 38.63 13.48 21.32
CA ARG A 22 39.73 12.59 21.73
C ARG A 22 39.72 12.24 23.23
N ASP A 23 39.17 13.13 24.06
CA ASP A 23 39.04 13.00 25.51
C ASP A 23 37.65 12.51 25.93
N SER A 24 37.00 11.70 25.09
CA SER A 24 35.66 11.18 25.29
C SER A 24 35.53 9.75 24.74
N LYS A 25 34.92 8.85 25.51
CA LYS A 25 34.58 7.50 25.02
C LYS A 25 33.27 7.47 24.23
N LEU A 26 32.37 8.41 24.50
CA LEU A 26 31.05 8.50 23.88
C LEU A 26 31.02 9.60 22.82
N THR A 27 30.15 9.45 21.84
CA THR A 27 29.79 10.46 20.84
C THR A 27 28.87 11.52 21.45
N ARG A 28 28.56 12.60 20.73
CA ARG A 28 27.60 13.61 21.19
C ARG A 28 26.18 13.09 21.17
N ASP A 29 25.82 12.29 20.17
CA ASP A 29 24.52 11.63 20.07
C ASP A 29 24.22 10.72 21.26
N GLU A 30 25.25 10.13 21.90
CA GLU A 30 25.09 9.32 23.11
C GLU A 30 25.00 10.16 24.40
N LYS A 31 25.40 11.43 24.34
CA LYS A 31 25.62 12.26 25.53
C LYS A 31 24.65 13.40 25.67
N ASP A 32 24.18 13.96 24.57
CA ASP A 32 23.42 15.20 24.56
C ASP A 32 22.27 15.12 23.54
N ASP A 33 21.08 15.53 23.97
CA ASP A 33 20.02 15.97 23.06
C ASP A 33 20.44 17.35 22.54
N ARG A 34 20.64 17.46 21.22
CA ARG A 34 21.07 18.70 20.57
C ARG A 34 19.88 19.48 20.07
N LEU A 35 19.84 20.77 20.39
CA LEU A 35 18.82 21.69 19.93
C LEU A 35 19.49 22.87 19.20
N PRO A 36 19.38 22.94 17.86
CA PRO A 36 19.80 24.12 17.12
C PRO A 36 18.99 25.34 17.58
N LEU A 37 19.67 26.40 17.99
CA LEU A 37 19.05 27.62 18.51
C LEU A 37 19.08 28.75 17.48
N ALA A 38 20.20 28.94 16.78
CA ALA A 38 20.31 29.99 15.77
C ALA A 38 21.39 29.71 14.71
N GLY A 39 21.24 30.28 13.51
CA GLY A 39 22.24 30.21 12.46
C GLY A 39 22.30 28.87 11.71
N ASN A 40 23.35 28.66 10.90
CA ASN A 40 23.47 27.47 10.04
C ASN A 40 24.89 26.86 10.09
N LEU A 41 24.97 25.61 10.57
CA LEU A 41 26.24 24.88 10.72
C LEU A 41 26.93 24.54 9.38
N ASP A 42 26.16 24.29 8.31
CA ASP A 42 26.71 24.00 6.99
C ASP A 42 27.37 25.27 6.40
N LEU A 43 26.81 26.47 6.64
CA LEU A 43 27.46 27.72 6.24
C LEU A 43 28.75 27.97 7.02
N ILE A 44 28.82 27.59 8.29
CA ILE A 44 30.07 27.61 9.07
C ILE A 44 31.10 26.67 8.46
N GLU A 45 30.71 25.45 8.07
CA GLU A 45 31.58 24.49 7.41
C GLU A 45 32.10 25.02 6.05
N MET A 46 31.22 25.64 5.26
CA MET A 46 31.60 26.28 3.99
C MET A 46 32.56 27.43 4.22
N SER A 47 32.30 28.29 5.20
CA SER A 47 33.16 29.41 5.57
C SER A 47 34.54 28.93 6.04
N GLU A 48 34.59 27.86 6.84
CA GLU A 48 35.83 27.23 7.28
C GLU A 48 36.67 26.72 6.08
N ARG A 49 36.02 26.02 5.14
CA ARG A 49 36.67 25.53 3.91
C ARG A 49 37.14 26.66 3.01
N HIS A 50 36.37 27.73 2.89
CA HIS A 50 36.74 28.90 2.10
C HIS A 50 37.92 29.65 2.73
N GLN A 51 37.88 29.90 4.04
CA GLN A 51 38.91 30.64 4.73
C GLN A 51 40.22 29.86 4.89
N SER A 52 40.17 28.53 5.01
CA SER A 52 41.38 27.68 5.09
C SER A 52 42.22 27.69 3.81
N LYS A 53 41.63 28.06 2.66
CA LYS A 53 42.37 28.25 1.39
C LYS A 53 43.14 29.59 1.34
N LYS A 54 42.85 30.56 2.21
CA LYS A 54 43.52 31.88 2.22
C LYS A 54 44.93 31.76 2.84
N LYS A 55 45.96 32.21 2.11
CA LYS A 55 47.35 32.25 2.64
C LYS A 55 47.40 33.09 3.92
N ASN A 56 48.14 32.62 4.93
CA ASN A 56 48.41 33.30 6.21
C ASN A 56 47.26 33.37 7.25
N LYS A 57 46.14 32.65 7.10
CA LYS A 57 45.13 32.50 8.17
C LYS A 57 45.32 31.20 8.94
N LYS A 58 45.68 31.30 10.24
CA LYS A 58 45.79 30.15 11.15
C LYS A 58 44.44 29.70 11.73
N TYR A 59 43.56 30.64 12.06
CA TYR A 59 42.27 30.40 12.70
C TYR A 59 41.13 30.93 11.84
N ASN A 60 39.98 30.23 11.85
CA ASN A 60 38.85 30.50 10.96
C ASN A 60 37.56 30.92 11.69
N TYR A 61 37.41 30.60 12.97
CA TYR A 61 36.22 30.92 13.75
C TYR A 61 36.54 31.08 15.25
N TYR A 62 35.65 31.78 15.95
CA TYR A 62 35.52 31.74 17.40
C TYR A 62 34.67 30.52 17.77
N HIS A 63 35.16 29.68 18.69
CA HIS A 63 34.36 28.65 19.36
C HIS A 63 34.09 29.08 20.78
N ILE A 64 32.83 29.39 21.05
CA ILE A 64 32.34 29.89 22.31
C ILE A 64 31.51 28.79 22.95
N SER A 65 31.78 28.53 24.22
CA SER A 65 30.99 27.61 25.05
C SER A 65 30.45 28.37 26.24
N LEU A 66 29.13 28.38 26.37
CA LEU A 66 28.39 28.96 27.49
C LEU A 66 27.83 27.80 28.31
N SER A 67 28.34 27.56 29.50
CA SER A 67 27.90 26.46 30.37
C SER A 67 27.05 26.99 31.51
N PHE A 68 25.93 26.33 31.77
CA PHE A 68 24.92 26.71 32.77
C PHE A 68 24.78 25.60 33.80
N THR A 69 24.40 25.92 35.03
CA THR A 69 23.85 24.87 35.91
C THR A 69 22.49 24.41 35.37
N SER A 70 22.06 23.21 35.72
CA SER A 70 20.73 22.70 35.35
C SER A 70 19.59 23.64 35.79
N GLU A 71 19.74 24.33 36.92
CA GLU A 71 18.78 25.32 37.43
C GLU A 71 18.82 26.63 36.62
N GLU A 72 20.01 27.16 36.29
CA GLU A 72 20.16 28.31 35.39
C GLU A 72 19.56 28.03 34.02
N TRP A 73 19.84 26.84 33.47
CA TRP A 73 19.29 26.40 32.20
C TRP A 73 17.76 26.33 32.25
N SER A 74 17.19 25.72 33.29
CA SER A 74 15.74 25.58 33.43
C SER A 74 15.07 26.96 33.48
N ARG A 75 15.62 27.92 34.24
CA ARG A 75 15.10 29.30 34.29
C ARG A 75 15.19 30.02 32.95
N LEU A 76 16.34 29.94 32.26
CA LEU A 76 16.51 30.52 30.92
C LEU A 76 15.56 29.91 29.89
N TYR A 77 15.36 28.59 29.96
CA TYR A 77 14.48 27.84 29.08
C TYR A 77 13.00 28.15 29.35
N GLU A 78 12.58 28.16 30.63
CA GLU A 78 11.20 28.44 31.04
C GLU A 78 10.76 29.87 30.73
N SER A 79 11.68 30.82 30.76
CA SER A 79 11.41 32.22 30.41
C SER A 79 11.42 32.51 28.91
N GLY A 80 11.77 31.54 28.04
CA GLY A 80 11.83 31.76 26.60
C GLY A 80 12.97 32.69 26.14
N ASN A 81 13.89 33.05 27.04
CA ASN A 81 14.89 34.10 26.83
C ASN A 81 16.19 33.64 26.17
N ILE A 82 16.28 32.37 25.75
CA ILE A 82 17.51 31.79 25.19
C ILE A 82 17.97 32.53 23.92
N ASP A 83 17.05 32.87 23.03
CA ASP A 83 17.37 33.56 21.78
C ASP A 83 17.83 34.99 22.02
N GLU A 84 17.14 35.73 22.89
CA GLU A 84 17.54 37.08 23.29
C GLU A 84 18.90 37.05 23.98
N PHE A 85 19.11 36.10 24.88
CA PHE A 85 20.38 35.87 25.55
C PHE A 85 21.53 35.63 24.56
N ILE A 86 21.33 34.80 23.52
CA ILE A 86 22.34 34.58 22.47
C ILE A 86 22.61 35.88 21.69
N MET A 87 21.56 36.62 21.32
CA MET A 87 21.70 37.85 20.56
C MET A 87 22.40 38.94 21.36
N ASP A 88 22.06 39.09 22.63
CA ASP A 88 22.75 39.99 23.55
C ASP A 88 24.19 39.59 23.77
N PHE A 89 24.45 38.29 23.96
CA PHE A 89 25.82 37.80 24.05
C PHE A 89 26.64 38.16 22.80
N LEU A 90 26.07 38.00 21.60
CA LEU A 90 26.73 38.37 20.35
C LEU A 90 26.95 39.88 20.22
N ARG A 91 25.93 40.71 20.48
CA ARG A 91 26.01 42.18 20.45
C ARG A 91 27.06 42.70 21.44
N LEU A 92 27.04 42.18 22.67
CA LEU A 92 27.98 42.56 23.71
C LEU A 92 29.40 42.11 23.36
N THR A 93 29.58 40.91 22.82
CA THR A 93 30.91 40.35 22.50
C THR A 93 31.55 41.01 21.27
N PHE A 94 30.74 41.40 20.27
CA PHE A 94 31.17 41.96 19.00
C PHE A 94 30.63 43.40 18.79
N PRO A 95 30.96 44.36 19.67
CA PRO A 95 30.35 45.70 19.67
C PRO A 95 30.71 46.57 18.46
N ASN A 96 31.70 46.14 17.67
CA ASN A 96 32.04 46.79 16.41
C ASN A 96 31.21 46.24 15.25
N HIS A 97 30.49 45.12 15.38
CA HIS A 97 29.86 44.44 14.26
C HIS A 97 28.34 44.33 14.46
N ASP A 98 27.57 44.70 13.44
CA ASP A 98 26.14 44.40 13.45
C ASP A 98 25.92 42.89 13.29
N ILE A 99 24.79 42.37 13.79
CA ILE A 99 24.51 40.93 13.75
C ILE A 99 24.50 40.39 12.31
N ASP A 100 24.08 41.18 11.33
CA ASP A 100 24.07 40.80 9.92
C ASP A 100 25.46 40.82 9.25
N GLU A 101 26.49 41.33 9.93
CA GLU A 101 27.90 41.13 9.55
C GLU A 101 28.44 39.77 10.01
N LEU A 102 27.79 39.13 10.99
CA LEU A 102 28.26 37.92 11.64
C LEU A 102 27.68 36.67 10.97
N LEU A 103 28.56 35.81 10.47
CA LEU A 103 28.17 34.43 10.15
C LEU A 103 28.37 33.56 11.40
N PHE A 104 27.26 33.11 12.01
CA PHE A 104 27.32 32.32 13.24
C PHE A 104 26.37 31.11 13.25
N TYR A 105 26.60 30.20 14.20
CA TYR A 105 25.73 29.06 14.54
C TYR A 105 25.70 28.88 16.05
N ALA A 106 24.53 28.64 16.64
CA ALA A 106 24.32 28.36 18.05
C ALA A 106 23.50 27.07 18.23
N GLU A 107 23.98 26.18 19.10
CA GLU A 107 23.34 24.89 19.40
C GLU A 107 23.47 24.59 20.89
N ALA A 108 22.35 24.24 21.54
CA ALA A 108 22.33 23.77 22.91
C ALA A 108 22.56 22.25 22.98
N HIS A 109 23.35 21.84 23.96
CA HIS A 109 23.65 20.45 24.28
C HIS A 109 23.03 20.17 25.66
N LEU A 110 21.97 19.37 25.67
CA LEU A 110 21.24 18.96 26.87
C LEU A 110 21.68 17.54 27.28
N PRO A 111 22.36 17.36 28.42
CA PRO A 111 22.91 16.06 28.77
C PRO A 111 21.83 14.97 28.92
N ILE A 112 21.94 13.89 28.13
CA ILE A 112 21.17 12.64 28.29
C ILE A 112 21.73 11.85 29.47
N ILE A 113 23.05 11.73 29.52
CA ILE A 113 23.77 11.13 30.65
C ILE A 113 24.21 12.23 31.63
N LYS A 114 24.03 11.98 32.92
CA LYS A 114 24.31 12.99 33.97
C LYS A 114 25.80 13.08 34.30
N GLU A 115 26.58 12.03 34.05
CA GLU A 115 28.00 11.95 34.39
C GLU A 115 28.80 11.22 33.30
N GLU A 116 30.07 11.59 33.14
CA GLU A 116 31.02 10.94 32.22
C GLU A 116 32.38 10.74 32.90
N PRO A 117 33.06 9.58 32.71
CA PRO A 117 34.38 9.37 33.29
C PRO A 117 35.42 10.33 32.72
N TYR A 118 36.19 10.98 33.58
CA TYR A 118 37.29 11.87 33.19
C TYR A 118 38.39 11.09 32.46
N ILE A 119 38.82 11.59 31.30
CA ILE A 119 39.95 11.05 30.54
C ILE A 119 41.07 12.10 30.54
N PRO A 120 42.29 11.76 31.00
CA PRO A 120 43.42 12.66 31.02
C PRO A 120 43.72 13.26 29.64
N ARG A 121 44.00 14.56 29.62
CA ARG A 121 44.21 15.34 28.39
C ARG A 121 45.70 15.57 28.12
N PRO A 122 46.13 15.80 26.86
CA PRO A 122 47.53 16.11 26.56
C PRO A 122 48.02 17.37 27.31
N GLU A 123 49.15 17.27 28.00
CA GLU A 123 49.66 18.31 28.92
C GLU A 123 50.26 19.56 28.24
N GLY A 124 50.08 19.71 26.93
CA GLY A 124 50.60 20.85 26.16
C GLY A 124 50.00 22.20 26.56
N ALA A 125 48.78 22.23 27.12
CA ALA A 125 48.12 23.43 27.60
C ALA A 125 48.06 23.47 29.13
N LEU A 126 48.23 24.65 29.73
CA LEU A 126 48.18 24.84 31.19
C LEU A 126 46.85 24.34 31.80
N GLU A 127 45.73 24.59 31.11
CA GLU A 127 44.41 24.11 31.53
C GLU A 127 44.34 22.58 31.64
N ASN A 128 44.94 21.86 30.70
CA ASN A 128 44.96 20.39 30.72
C ASN A 128 45.80 19.87 31.89
N ARG A 129 46.91 20.55 32.22
CA ARG A 129 47.71 20.22 33.41
C ARG A 129 46.93 20.46 34.70
N THR A 130 46.20 21.56 34.79
CA THR A 130 45.35 21.85 35.96
C THR A 130 44.23 20.81 36.10
N LEU A 131 43.58 20.44 35.01
CA LEU A 131 42.51 19.43 35.02
C LEU A 131 43.03 18.02 35.34
N ASN A 132 44.16 17.61 34.77
CA ASN A 132 44.80 16.32 35.08
C ASN A 132 45.28 16.23 36.54
N LYS A 133 45.59 17.37 37.18
CA LYS A 133 45.89 17.43 38.61
C LYS A 133 44.63 17.40 39.48
N LYS A 134 43.54 17.98 38.99
CA LYS A 134 42.27 18.10 39.74
C LYS A 134 41.46 16.81 39.73
N HIS A 135 41.50 16.05 38.63
CA HIS A 135 40.66 14.88 38.43
C HIS A 135 41.47 13.62 38.08
N LYS A 136 41.11 12.48 38.67
CA LYS A 136 41.73 11.18 38.38
C LYS A 136 41.11 10.55 37.13
N ASN A 137 41.90 9.76 36.39
CA ASN A 137 41.37 9.00 35.25
C ASN A 137 40.22 8.09 35.71
N GLY A 138 39.05 8.19 35.07
CA GLY A 138 37.84 7.45 35.42
C GLY A 138 36.94 8.11 36.47
N GLU A 139 37.33 9.25 37.06
CA GLU A 139 36.48 10.00 37.99
C GLU A 139 35.21 10.50 37.29
N PRO A 140 34.01 10.26 37.85
CA PRO A 140 32.76 10.70 37.22
C PRO A 140 32.65 12.23 37.30
N LEU A 141 32.53 12.86 36.13
CA LEU A 141 32.31 14.30 36.02
C LEU A 141 30.87 14.57 35.64
N LYS A 142 30.20 15.41 36.44
CA LYS A 142 28.86 15.89 36.16
C LYS A 142 28.82 16.65 34.83
N ARG A 143 27.84 16.31 34.00
CA ARG A 143 27.52 17.03 32.76
C ARG A 143 26.40 18.01 33.05
N GLU A 144 26.57 19.22 32.53
CA GLU A 144 25.62 20.31 32.68
C GLU A 144 25.26 20.87 31.29
N PRO A 145 24.06 21.48 31.13
CA PRO A 145 23.65 22.10 29.87
C PRO A 145 24.63 23.17 29.39
N HIS A 146 24.90 23.20 28.09
CA HIS A 146 25.76 24.22 27.50
C HIS A 146 25.35 24.58 26.08
N ILE A 147 25.60 25.83 25.68
CA ILE A 147 25.43 26.32 24.32
C ILE A 147 26.80 26.43 23.66
N HIS A 148 26.92 25.85 22.48
CA HIS A 148 28.01 26.12 21.56
C HIS A 148 27.62 27.24 20.61
N ILE A 149 28.37 28.35 20.60
CA ILE A 149 28.23 29.42 19.61
C ILE A 149 29.51 29.47 18.77
N ILE A 150 29.37 29.33 17.47
CA ILE A 150 30.45 29.42 16.50
C ILE A 150 30.27 30.71 15.72
N VAL A 151 31.28 31.58 15.71
CA VAL A 151 31.27 32.83 14.92
C VAL A 151 32.44 32.81 13.95
N SER A 152 32.15 32.86 12.66
CA SER A 152 33.17 32.89 11.62
C SER A 152 34.00 34.17 11.69
N PHE A 153 35.29 34.07 11.36
CA PHE A 153 36.13 35.25 11.12
C PHE A 153 35.84 35.91 9.78
N GLU A 154 35.07 35.29 8.89
CA GLU A 154 34.59 35.92 7.67
C GLU A 154 33.50 36.92 8.03
N ASN A 155 33.73 38.20 7.76
CA ASN A 155 32.71 39.23 7.88
C ASN A 155 31.85 39.21 6.60
N MET A 156 30.53 39.19 6.74
CA MET A 156 29.61 39.05 5.61
C MET A 156 29.54 40.30 4.73
N LYS A 157 29.79 41.49 5.29
CA LYS A 157 29.70 42.77 4.58
C LYS A 157 31.04 43.41 4.26
N PHE A 158 32.07 43.18 5.08
CA PHE A 158 33.33 43.90 4.98
C PHE A 158 34.55 42.99 4.76
N THR A 159 35.63 43.53 4.23
CA THR A 159 36.82 42.75 3.87
C THR A 159 37.70 42.34 5.06
N HIS A 160 37.65 43.02 6.20
CA HIS A 160 38.40 42.61 7.38
C HIS A 160 37.62 41.60 8.23
N SER A 161 38.36 40.77 8.97
CA SER A 161 37.77 39.74 9.81
C SER A 161 36.98 40.31 10.98
N VAL A 162 35.95 39.59 11.40
CA VAL A 162 35.21 39.84 12.66
C VAL A 162 36.18 39.82 13.85
N LYS A 163 36.07 40.81 14.75
CA LYS A 163 36.88 40.89 15.98
C LYS A 163 36.00 41.15 17.20
N THR A 164 36.36 40.52 18.32
CA THR A 164 35.74 40.79 19.62
C THR A 164 36.15 42.16 20.16
N GLY A 165 35.32 42.76 21.02
CA GLY A 165 35.60 44.09 21.60
C GLY A 165 36.88 44.15 22.44
N GLY A 166 37.29 43.02 23.02
CA GLY A 166 38.51 42.91 23.82
C GLY A 166 39.83 42.91 23.03
N ALA A 167 39.79 42.88 21.69
CA ALA A 167 40.97 42.82 20.82
C ALA A 167 41.61 44.21 20.58
N ILE A 168 42.02 44.89 21.65
CA ILE A 168 42.62 46.24 21.61
C ILE A 168 44.09 46.20 21.16
N TYR A 169 44.46 47.01 20.17
CA TYR A 169 45.83 47.13 19.66
C TYR A 169 46.55 48.32 20.29
N THR A 170 47.72 48.09 20.90
CA THR A 170 48.62 49.15 21.36
C THR A 170 49.69 49.46 20.30
N LYS A 171 49.80 50.74 19.91
CA LYS A 171 50.88 51.22 19.02
C LYS A 171 52.19 51.35 19.82
N GLY A 172 53.32 50.94 19.23
CA GLY A 172 54.67 51.13 19.79
C GLY A 172 55.22 50.01 20.69
N ALA A 173 54.45 48.93 20.94
CA ALA A 173 54.92 47.79 21.73
C ALA A 173 55.51 46.67 20.86
N SER A 174 56.43 45.87 21.40
CA SER A 174 56.97 44.70 20.71
C SER A 174 55.88 43.63 20.48
N LYS A 175 56.05 42.77 19.46
CA LYS A 175 55.06 41.73 19.10
C LYS A 175 54.65 40.84 20.28
N GLN A 176 55.58 40.57 21.21
CA GLN A 176 55.33 39.76 22.40
C GLN A 176 54.58 40.53 23.50
N GLN A 177 54.92 41.80 23.71
CA GLN A 177 54.21 42.70 24.64
C GLN A 177 52.76 42.96 24.18
N THR A 178 52.56 43.23 22.89
CA THR A 178 51.22 43.43 22.31
C THR A 178 50.33 42.21 22.51
N LYS A 179 50.88 40.99 22.36
CA LYS A 179 50.15 39.75 22.59
C LYS A 179 49.73 39.57 24.06
N ALA A 180 50.61 39.93 25.00
CA ALA A 180 50.31 39.84 26.44
C ALA A 180 49.25 40.87 26.87
N ILE A 181 49.34 42.11 26.36
CA ILE A 181 48.34 43.17 26.62
C ILE A 181 46.98 42.78 26.04
N MET A 182 46.93 42.27 24.81
CA MET A 182 45.69 41.78 24.20
C MET A 182 45.06 40.64 25.00
N ALA A 183 45.87 39.71 25.52
CA ALA A 183 45.34 38.61 26.33
C ALA A 183 44.69 39.13 27.62
N LYS A 184 45.34 40.07 28.32
CA LYS A 184 44.77 40.71 29.52
C LYS A 184 43.51 41.53 29.21
N SER A 185 43.53 42.28 28.12
CA SER A 185 42.40 43.08 27.63
C SER A 185 41.20 42.20 27.27
N ALA A 186 41.43 41.12 26.51
CA ALA A 186 40.39 40.19 26.12
C ALA A 186 39.79 39.45 27.32
N GLU A 187 40.63 39.07 28.30
CA GLU A 187 40.16 38.44 29.54
C GLU A 187 39.32 39.40 30.38
N LYS A 188 39.76 40.65 30.54
CA LYS A 188 38.98 41.69 31.24
C LYS A 188 37.65 41.96 30.54
N PHE A 189 37.66 42.14 29.21
CA PHE A 189 36.45 42.36 28.42
C PHE A 189 35.45 41.20 28.53
N LYS A 190 35.93 39.95 28.43
CA LYS A 190 35.12 38.75 28.62
C LYS A 190 34.42 38.76 29.98
N ARG A 191 35.14 39.12 31.05
CA ARG A 191 34.57 39.19 32.41
C ARG A 191 33.51 40.29 32.54
N VAL A 192 33.74 41.47 31.96
CA VAL A 192 32.74 42.56 31.93
C VAL A 192 31.46 42.10 31.22
N VAL A 193 31.57 41.51 30.02
CA VAL A 193 30.40 40.99 29.29
C VAL A 193 29.68 39.89 30.08
N ASN A 194 30.44 39.02 30.76
CA ASN A 194 29.88 37.96 31.59
C ASN A 194 29.08 38.52 32.77
N ASP A 195 29.61 39.51 33.50
CA ASP A 195 28.91 40.17 34.60
C ASP A 195 27.62 40.87 34.13
N ILE A 196 27.67 41.59 33.00
CA ILE A 196 26.48 42.25 32.42
C ILE A 196 25.37 41.23 32.10
N LEU A 197 25.71 40.13 31.43
CA LEU A 197 24.74 39.08 31.09
C LEU A 197 24.25 38.35 32.34
N SER A 198 25.14 38.06 33.29
CA SER A 198 24.78 37.43 34.56
C SER A 198 23.78 38.27 35.34
N ASN A 199 23.98 39.58 35.41
CA ASN A 199 23.07 40.50 36.08
C ASN A 199 21.72 40.58 35.35
N LYS A 200 21.72 40.72 34.01
CA LYS A 200 20.48 40.81 33.21
C LYS A 200 19.61 39.55 33.32
N TYR A 201 20.22 38.37 33.31
CA TYR A 201 19.50 37.08 33.23
C TYR A 201 19.49 36.28 34.55
N GLY A 202 19.96 36.87 35.66
CA GLY A 202 19.98 36.21 36.97
C GLY A 202 20.85 34.94 37.02
N LEU A 203 22.00 34.95 36.33
CA LEU A 203 22.94 33.83 36.23
C LEU A 203 24.10 34.00 37.20
N ASN A 204 24.55 32.92 37.82
CA ASN A 204 25.67 32.94 38.75
C ASN A 204 27.00 33.09 38.00
N ASN A 205 27.70 34.21 38.16
CA ASN A 205 29.07 34.34 37.66
C ASN A 205 30.07 33.75 38.68
N ILE A 206 30.91 32.81 38.23
CA ILE A 206 31.94 32.16 39.07
C ILE A 206 33.19 33.06 39.23
N GLU A 207 33.37 34.02 38.33
CA GLU A 207 34.49 34.96 38.34
C GLU A 207 33.99 36.42 38.24
N PRO A 208 33.21 36.93 39.22
CA PRO A 208 32.67 38.28 39.17
C PRO A 208 33.78 39.32 39.39
N LEU A 209 33.66 40.49 38.74
CA LEU A 209 34.58 41.61 38.96
C LEU A 209 34.28 42.39 40.23
N GLY A 210 33.12 42.16 40.87
CA GLY A 210 32.67 42.90 42.06
C GLY A 210 32.35 44.37 41.77
N MET A 211 32.07 44.70 40.51
CA MET A 211 31.69 46.04 40.06
C MET A 211 30.16 46.18 40.09
N ASP A 212 29.67 47.38 40.41
CA ASP A 212 28.26 47.74 40.24
C ASP A 212 27.90 47.93 38.74
N GLU A 213 26.61 48.13 38.44
CA GLU A 213 26.11 48.23 37.07
C GLU A 213 26.69 49.44 36.32
N ASP A 214 26.75 50.62 36.95
CA ASP A 214 27.34 51.83 36.38
C ASP A 214 28.83 51.65 36.04
N GLN A 215 29.57 50.95 36.91
CA GLN A 215 30.98 50.64 36.69
C GLN A 215 31.16 49.66 35.54
N LEU A 216 30.33 48.63 35.45
CA LEU A 216 30.34 47.66 34.35
C LEU A 216 30.03 48.34 33.01
N GLU A 217 29.01 49.19 32.97
CA GLU A 217 28.63 49.95 31.78
C GLU A 217 29.75 50.89 31.33
N LYS A 218 30.36 51.65 32.26
CA LYS A 218 31.52 52.51 31.96
C LYS A 218 32.71 51.72 31.40
N GLN A 219 33.01 50.53 31.96
CA GLN A 219 34.07 49.68 31.43
C GLN A 219 33.70 49.16 30.03
N TYR A 220 32.46 48.70 29.84
CA TYR A 220 31.97 48.20 28.57
C TYR A 220 32.01 49.27 27.48
N GLU A 221 31.51 50.47 27.74
CA GLU A 221 31.52 51.58 26.78
C GLU A 221 32.93 52.01 26.38
N SER A 222 33.90 51.92 27.29
CA SER A 222 35.32 52.10 26.98
C SER A 222 35.83 51.05 25.98
N PHE A 223 35.51 49.77 26.18
CA PHE A 223 35.85 48.70 25.25
C PHE A 223 35.13 48.84 23.90
N LYS A 224 33.84 49.15 23.91
CA LYS A 224 33.02 49.39 22.72
C LYS A 224 33.57 50.55 21.90
N SER A 225 33.87 51.67 22.53
CA SER A 225 34.51 52.84 21.90
C SER A 225 35.88 52.49 21.30
N ALA A 226 36.68 51.68 21.98
CA ALA A 226 37.97 51.21 21.45
C ALA A 226 37.81 50.25 20.26
N ALA A 227 36.81 49.36 20.32
CA ALA A 227 36.52 48.39 19.26
C ALA A 227 36.00 49.07 17.99
N GLN A 228 35.13 50.08 18.13
CA GLN A 228 34.56 50.84 17.00
C GLN A 228 35.60 51.68 16.23
N LYS A 229 36.75 51.97 16.84
CA LYS A 229 37.89 52.63 16.16
C LYS A 229 38.62 51.67 15.20
N VAL A 230 38.34 50.37 15.24
CA VAL A 230 38.99 49.37 14.38
C VAL A 230 38.30 49.34 13.01
N LYS A 231 39.04 49.70 11.96
CA LYS A 231 38.53 49.68 10.57
C LYS A 231 38.03 48.29 10.16
N LYS A 232 36.81 48.21 9.64
CA LYS A 232 36.17 46.99 9.09
C LYS A 232 36.67 46.60 7.70
N GLY A 233 37.40 47.49 7.01
CA GLY A 233 37.86 47.27 5.65
C GLY A 233 36.93 47.95 4.64
N LYS A 234 36.98 47.52 3.38
CA LYS A 234 36.04 47.96 2.34
C LYS A 234 34.77 47.14 2.45
N GLU A 235 33.64 47.74 2.12
CA GLU A 235 32.42 46.98 1.88
C GLU A 235 32.64 46.05 0.68
N LYS A 236 32.18 44.81 0.80
CA LYS A 236 32.26 43.81 -0.25
C LYS A 236 31.21 44.16 -1.30
N ASP A 237 31.60 44.13 -2.57
CA ASP A 237 30.63 44.21 -3.66
C ASP A 237 29.62 43.07 -3.49
N THR A 238 28.35 43.42 -3.22
CA THR A 238 27.23 42.48 -3.09
C THR A 238 26.90 41.79 -4.41
N GLN A 239 27.62 42.08 -5.49
CA GLN A 239 27.76 41.21 -6.66
C GLN A 239 28.77 40.06 -6.40
N MET A 240 28.73 39.44 -5.22
CA MET A 240 29.29 38.10 -5.09
C MET A 240 28.39 37.16 -5.89
N LYS A 241 28.78 36.88 -7.14
CA LYS A 241 28.55 35.58 -7.73
C LYS A 241 28.94 34.57 -6.65
N ILE A 242 27.95 33.96 -6.03
CA ILE A 242 28.16 32.67 -5.41
C ILE A 242 28.59 31.81 -6.60
N GLU A 243 29.89 31.56 -6.72
CA GLU A 243 30.37 30.42 -7.49
C GLU A 243 29.70 29.21 -6.85
N THR A 244 28.56 28.84 -7.42
CA THR A 244 27.87 27.58 -7.23
C THR A 244 28.71 26.47 -7.84
N ASP A 245 29.97 26.36 -7.45
CA ASP A 245 30.82 25.22 -7.78
C ASP A 245 30.73 24.21 -6.62
N VAL A 246 29.51 23.70 -6.40
CA VAL A 246 29.20 22.28 -6.26
C VAL A 246 27.71 22.13 -6.63
N VAL A 247 27.39 22.32 -7.90
CA VAL A 247 26.23 21.64 -8.49
C VAL A 247 26.61 20.16 -8.55
N ILE A 248 25.95 19.31 -7.77
CA ILE A 248 25.90 17.90 -8.13
C ILE A 248 25.05 17.87 -9.39
N GLU A 249 25.69 17.69 -10.55
CA GLU A 249 24.98 17.44 -11.80
C GLU A 249 24.02 16.26 -11.59
N PRO A 250 22.71 16.45 -11.87
CA PRO A 250 21.80 15.33 -12.00
C PRO A 250 22.36 14.42 -13.08
N LYS A 251 22.47 13.12 -12.80
CA LYS A 251 22.78 12.14 -13.85
C LYS A 251 21.78 12.34 -14.99
N ALA A 252 22.32 12.55 -16.18
CA ALA A 252 21.59 12.63 -17.42
C ALA A 252 20.65 11.42 -17.58
N ASN A 253 19.37 11.73 -17.82
CA ASN A 253 18.41 11.04 -18.68
C ASN A 253 17.02 10.96 -18.04
N THR A 254 16.26 12.06 -18.08
CA THR A 254 14.90 12.12 -18.64
C THR A 254 14.42 13.57 -18.63
N LYS A 255 13.83 14.00 -19.75
CA LYS A 255 13.54 15.40 -20.09
C LYS A 255 12.35 15.98 -19.31
N GLU A 256 12.61 17.10 -18.65
CA GLU A 256 11.84 18.35 -18.61
C GLU A 256 10.31 18.31 -18.37
N GLN A 257 9.90 18.68 -17.15
CA GLN A 257 9.06 19.87 -16.96
C GLN A 257 9.79 20.81 -15.98
N ASN A 258 10.24 21.94 -16.52
CA ASN A 258 10.95 22.97 -15.78
C ASN A 258 9.94 23.84 -15.02
N ILE A 259 9.80 23.63 -13.70
CA ILE A 259 9.32 24.69 -12.81
C ILE A 259 10.49 25.65 -12.62
N SER A 260 10.31 26.93 -12.97
CA SER A 260 11.39 27.90 -12.92
C SER A 260 11.83 28.18 -11.49
N VAL A 261 13.15 28.32 -11.29
CA VAL A 261 13.74 28.76 -10.01
C VAL A 261 13.25 30.17 -9.66
N GLU A 262 12.88 30.98 -10.66
CA GLU A 262 12.22 32.27 -10.47
C GLU A 262 10.82 32.17 -9.82
N GLU A 263 9.99 31.17 -10.14
CA GLU A 263 8.68 30.98 -9.49
C GLU A 263 8.82 30.56 -8.01
N LEU A 264 9.79 29.70 -7.69
CA LEU A 264 10.12 29.30 -6.31
C LEU A 264 10.68 30.48 -5.48
N LEU A 265 11.34 31.44 -6.13
CA LEU A 265 11.86 32.66 -5.50
C LEU A 265 10.82 33.79 -5.43
N ALA A 266 9.84 33.82 -6.33
CA ALA A 266 8.75 34.80 -6.34
C ALA A 266 7.73 34.54 -5.21
N ASP A 267 7.40 33.27 -4.94
CA ASP A 267 6.55 32.87 -3.80
C ASP A 267 7.20 33.16 -2.44
N ALA A 268 8.53 33.02 -2.37
CA ALA A 268 9.33 33.37 -1.19
C ALA A 268 9.45 34.88 -0.94
N LYS A 269 9.16 35.73 -1.94
CA LYS A 269 9.22 37.20 -1.81
C LYS A 269 7.86 37.84 -1.49
N ASN A 270 6.75 37.16 -1.75
CA ASN A 270 5.41 37.74 -1.66
C ASN A 270 4.57 37.31 -0.45
N SER A 271 5.07 36.43 0.44
CA SER A 271 4.30 36.11 1.64
C SER A 271 4.49 37.20 2.72
N THR A 272 3.36 37.67 3.20
CA THR A 272 3.08 38.44 4.43
C THR A 272 3.80 37.95 5.71
N ALA A 273 4.62 36.90 5.60
CA ALA A 273 5.42 36.29 6.65
C ALA A 273 6.46 37.25 7.26
N ASP A 274 7.04 38.18 6.49
CA ASP A 274 8.06 39.11 7.02
C ASP A 274 7.45 40.22 7.91
N TYR A 275 6.16 40.51 7.73
CA TYR A 275 5.39 41.46 8.56
C TYR A 275 4.76 40.76 9.78
N LEU A 276 4.33 39.50 9.65
CA LEU A 276 3.85 38.67 10.75
C LEU A 276 4.98 38.14 11.66
N LEU A 277 6.20 37.90 11.14
CA LEU A 277 7.37 37.51 11.94
C LEU A 277 7.68 38.56 13.01
N ARG A 278 7.58 39.86 12.66
CA ARG A 278 7.83 40.96 13.59
C ARG A 278 6.76 41.11 14.65
N MET A 279 5.52 40.71 14.38
CA MET A 279 4.42 40.75 15.37
C MET A 279 4.38 39.53 16.30
N ILE A 280 4.86 38.36 15.84
CA ILE A 280 4.87 37.11 16.64
C ILE A 280 6.09 37.03 17.57
N GLU A 281 7.17 37.76 17.29
CA GLU A 281 8.40 37.77 18.10
C GLU A 281 8.28 38.50 19.46
N GLU A 282 7.18 39.22 19.73
CA GLU A 282 6.99 40.06 20.93
C GLU A 282 6.16 39.43 22.07
N ASP A 283 5.61 38.20 21.92
CA ASP A 283 4.85 37.51 22.97
C ASP A 283 5.63 36.31 23.56
N GLU A 284 6.09 36.43 24.81
CA GLU A 284 6.88 35.42 25.52
C GLU A 284 6.13 34.09 25.74
N SER A 285 4.79 34.12 25.80
CA SER A 285 3.98 32.91 26.01
C SER A 285 3.96 32.00 24.77
N PHE A 286 4.24 32.54 23.59
CA PHE A 286 4.17 31.86 22.29
C PHE A 286 5.44 31.03 21.95
N LYS A 287 6.60 31.36 22.53
CA LYS A 287 7.90 30.74 22.19
C LYS A 287 8.10 29.35 22.81
N LYS A 288 7.58 29.12 24.03
CA LYS A 288 7.66 27.83 24.76
C LYS A 288 6.86 26.71 24.08
N ASP A 289 5.64 27.01 23.65
CA ASP A 289 4.70 26.06 23.02
C ASP A 289 5.35 25.32 21.83
N TYR A 290 6.09 26.06 21.03
CA TYR A 290 6.68 25.57 19.80
C TYR A 290 7.85 24.59 19.99
N TYR A 291 8.75 24.81 20.95
CA TYR A 291 9.86 23.87 21.21
C TYR A 291 9.32 22.54 21.75
N ASP A 292 8.30 22.60 22.61
CA ASP A 292 7.61 21.41 23.11
C ASP A 292 6.87 20.67 21.98
N ARG A 293 6.27 21.39 21.02
CA ARG A 293 5.68 20.82 19.79
C ARG A 293 6.72 20.18 18.88
N ALA A 294 7.86 20.84 18.63
CA ALA A 294 8.97 20.28 17.87
C ALA A 294 9.52 18.99 18.50
N LYS A 295 9.67 18.98 19.83
CA LYS A 295 10.09 17.80 20.59
C LYS A 295 9.08 16.66 20.48
N ARG A 296 7.78 16.96 20.58
CA ARG A 296 6.70 15.98 20.36
C ARG A 296 6.74 15.40 18.95
N LEU A 297 6.90 16.23 17.92
CA LEU A 297 7.00 15.78 16.53
C LEU A 297 8.22 14.90 16.29
N ASN A 298 9.38 15.24 16.85
CA ASN A 298 10.59 14.41 16.76
C ASN A 298 10.49 13.09 17.56
N ALA A 299 9.53 12.97 18.47
CA ALA A 299 9.24 11.72 19.17
C ALA A 299 8.29 10.80 18.37
N VAL A 300 7.58 11.32 17.36
CA VAL A 300 6.79 10.49 16.44
C VAL A 300 7.74 9.67 15.58
N ASP A 301 7.37 8.43 15.28
CA ASP A 301 8.14 7.58 14.39
C ASP A 301 8.23 8.22 13.00
N ILE A 302 9.45 8.65 12.63
CA ILE A 302 9.71 9.36 11.38
C ILE A 302 9.24 8.57 10.15
N ARG A 303 9.20 7.22 10.24
CA ARG A 303 8.74 6.34 9.17
C ARG A 303 7.30 6.62 8.76
N GLU A 304 6.46 7.12 9.67
CA GLU A 304 5.07 7.50 9.37
C GLU A 304 5.00 8.71 8.42
N PHE A 305 5.95 9.64 8.52
CA PHE A 305 6.00 10.84 7.69
C PHE A 305 6.69 10.63 6.34
N LEU A 306 7.63 9.69 6.24
CA LEU A 306 8.47 9.53 5.04
C LEU A 306 7.67 9.36 3.74
N PRO A 307 6.59 8.55 3.67
CA PRO A 307 5.81 8.44 2.43
C PRO A 307 5.23 9.78 1.97
N MET A 308 4.79 10.62 2.92
CA MET A 308 4.21 11.91 2.61
C MET A 308 5.26 12.96 2.27
N ILE A 309 6.37 12.99 3.00
CA ILE A 309 7.51 13.87 2.70
C ILE A 309 8.09 13.56 1.32
N ASN A 310 8.34 12.28 1.03
CA ASN A 310 8.89 11.84 -0.26
C ASN A 310 7.96 12.24 -1.41
N ALA A 311 6.64 12.02 -1.27
CA ALA A 311 5.66 12.42 -2.27
C ALA A 311 5.59 13.95 -2.44
N LYS A 312 5.51 14.69 -1.33
CA LYS A 312 5.32 16.15 -1.34
C LYS A 312 6.50 16.88 -1.96
N PHE A 313 7.72 16.52 -1.56
CA PHE A 313 8.95 17.19 -1.96
C PHE A 313 9.68 16.50 -3.11
N ASN A 314 9.15 15.39 -3.61
CA ASN A 314 9.76 14.59 -4.67
C ASN A 314 11.22 14.19 -4.36
N ILE A 315 11.44 13.66 -3.15
CA ILE A 315 12.76 13.22 -2.68
C ILE A 315 12.77 11.74 -2.34
N THR A 316 13.97 11.17 -2.28
CA THR A 316 14.21 9.79 -1.83
C THR A 316 14.79 9.81 -0.42
N ALA A 317 13.92 9.93 0.58
CA ALA A 317 14.30 9.84 1.99
C ALA A 317 14.05 8.42 2.51
N LYS A 318 15.04 7.84 3.20
CA LYS A 318 15.01 6.48 3.75
C LYS A 318 15.25 6.51 5.26
N PRO A 319 14.53 5.68 6.04
CA PRO A 319 14.77 5.57 7.46
C PRO A 319 16.08 4.82 7.72
N GLU A 320 16.82 5.25 8.73
CA GLU A 320 18.05 4.63 9.19
C GLU A 320 18.04 4.55 10.71
N MET A 321 18.29 3.36 11.25
CA MET A 321 18.42 3.17 12.70
C MET A 321 19.76 3.74 13.16
N VAL A 322 19.69 4.73 14.04
CA VAL A 322 20.87 5.34 14.67
C VAL A 322 20.58 5.44 16.16
N ASN A 323 21.27 4.61 16.96
CA ASN A 323 21.15 4.58 18.42
C ASN A 323 19.70 4.41 18.90
N ASP A 324 19.05 3.32 18.48
CA ASP A 324 17.68 2.94 18.86
C ASP A 324 16.57 3.96 18.50
N LYS A 325 16.90 4.96 17.68
CA LYS A 325 15.93 5.89 17.08
C LYS A 325 16.04 5.86 15.55
N TYR A 326 14.90 5.89 14.88
CA TYR A 326 14.86 6.07 13.43
C TYR A 326 15.17 7.53 13.09
N LYS A 327 16.23 7.74 12.32
CA LYS A 327 16.54 9.00 11.64
C LYS A 327 16.30 8.84 10.15
N VAL A 328 16.43 9.93 9.39
CA VAL A 328 16.29 9.89 7.93
C VAL A 328 17.60 10.22 7.23
N ARG A 329 17.89 9.46 6.19
CA ARG A 329 18.93 9.74 5.20
C ARG A 329 18.26 10.12 3.88
N VAL A 330 18.71 11.20 3.28
CA VAL A 330 18.27 11.63 1.95
C VAL A 330 19.43 11.48 0.98
N ASP A 331 19.17 10.87 -0.17
CA ASP A 331 20.16 10.76 -1.23
C ASP A 331 20.62 12.17 -1.65
N GLY A 332 21.93 12.43 -1.58
CA GLY A 332 22.53 13.74 -1.83
C GLY A 332 22.76 14.62 -0.59
N PHE A 333 22.18 14.29 0.57
CA PHE A 333 22.47 14.99 1.83
C PHE A 333 23.56 14.27 2.62
N LYS A 334 24.42 15.03 3.31
CA LYS A 334 25.45 14.44 4.19
C LYS A 334 24.90 14.20 5.59
N GLY A 335 24.88 12.95 6.04
CA GLY A 335 24.48 12.56 7.40
C GLY A 335 23.03 12.12 7.53
N THR A 336 22.59 11.94 8.79
CA THR A 336 21.23 11.56 9.16
C THR A 336 20.56 12.68 9.95
N TYR A 337 19.25 12.85 9.76
CA TYR A 337 18.48 13.97 10.28
C TYR A 337 17.28 13.46 11.09
N ASN A 338 16.86 14.21 12.10
CA ASN A 338 15.54 14.01 12.71
C ASN A 338 14.46 14.63 11.81
N LEU A 339 13.18 14.39 12.09
CA LEU A 339 12.06 14.83 11.25
C LEU A 339 12.07 16.35 11.05
N THR A 340 12.23 17.06 12.15
CA THR A 340 12.16 18.52 12.20
C THR A 340 13.41 19.15 11.54
N ASP A 341 14.59 18.53 11.72
CA ASP A 341 15.84 18.92 11.06
C ASP A 341 15.76 18.74 9.54
N LEU A 342 15.20 17.61 9.09
CA LEU A 342 14.99 17.32 7.68
C LEU A 342 14.10 18.37 7.03
N MET A 343 12.96 18.68 7.63
CA MET A 343 12.00 19.63 7.08
C MET A 343 12.55 21.06 7.04
N CYS A 344 13.29 21.49 8.06
CA CYS A 344 14.02 22.77 8.05
C CYS A 344 15.00 22.85 6.88
N LYS A 345 15.63 21.72 6.54
CA LYS A 345 16.59 21.63 5.43
C LYS A 345 15.90 21.64 4.06
N ILE A 346 14.82 20.87 3.90
CA ILE A 346 14.08 20.78 2.63
C ILE A 346 13.37 22.11 2.31
N VAL A 347 12.61 22.65 3.26
CA VAL A 347 11.67 23.76 2.98
C VAL A 347 12.35 25.12 3.06
N TYR A 348 13.24 25.32 4.04
CA TYR A 348 13.78 26.64 4.37
C TYR A 348 15.30 26.75 4.23
N ASN A 349 15.96 25.70 3.74
CA ASN A 349 17.43 25.66 3.60
C ASN A 349 18.17 26.08 4.89
N GLY A 350 17.58 25.78 6.06
CA GLY A 350 18.13 26.15 7.37
C GLY A 350 18.17 27.65 7.70
N ARG A 351 17.23 28.46 7.21
CA ARG A 351 17.08 29.90 7.55
C ARG A 351 16.57 30.11 8.99
N LYS A 352 16.84 31.29 9.57
CA LYS A 352 16.34 31.72 10.90
C LYS A 352 14.80 31.81 10.89
N GLY A 353 14.14 31.34 11.96
CA GLY A 353 12.66 31.31 12.06
C GLY A 353 11.98 30.12 11.35
N ALA A 354 12.72 29.30 10.61
CA ALA A 354 12.19 28.18 9.82
C ALA A 354 11.47 27.11 10.65
N LEU A 355 11.95 26.85 11.86
CA LEU A 355 11.46 25.73 12.63
C LEU A 355 9.97 25.96 13.03
N PHE A 356 9.48 27.21 13.24
CA PHE A 356 8.05 27.51 13.50
C PHE A 356 7.14 27.02 12.37
N HIS A 357 7.47 27.40 11.14
CA HIS A 357 6.70 26.97 9.98
C HIS A 357 6.79 25.46 9.78
N VAL A 358 7.96 24.86 10.03
CA VAL A 358 8.15 23.42 9.96
C VAL A 358 7.28 22.68 10.98
N VAL A 359 7.18 23.18 12.22
CA VAL A 359 6.33 22.57 13.25
C VAL A 359 4.86 22.63 12.85
N ASN A 360 4.38 23.78 12.37
CA ASN A 360 3.00 23.90 11.89
C ASN A 360 2.73 22.96 10.70
N GLU A 361 3.64 22.92 9.73
CA GLU A 361 3.56 22.06 8.55
C GLU A 361 3.51 20.57 8.94
N LEU A 362 4.41 20.16 9.84
CA LEU A 362 4.48 18.80 10.34
C LEU A 362 3.26 18.40 11.18
N GLU A 363 2.65 19.32 11.91
CA GLU A 363 1.40 19.05 12.62
C GLU A 363 0.22 18.89 11.67
N GLN A 364 0.11 19.72 10.63
CA GLN A 364 -0.91 19.53 9.60
C GLN A 364 -0.74 18.18 8.90
N MET A 365 0.50 17.86 8.54
CA MET A 365 0.88 16.53 8.03
C MET A 365 0.46 15.42 9.00
N LEU A 366 0.71 15.56 10.31
CA LEU A 366 0.32 14.57 11.30
C LEU A 366 -1.20 14.39 11.38
N ILE A 367 -1.97 15.49 11.32
CA ILE A 367 -3.44 15.47 11.30
C ILE A 367 -3.93 14.72 10.05
N GLU A 368 -3.37 15.01 8.88
CA GLU A 368 -3.71 14.33 7.63
C GLU A 368 -3.39 12.83 7.67
N LEU A 369 -2.22 12.46 8.21
CA LEU A 369 -1.82 11.07 8.41
C LEU A 369 -2.81 10.35 9.33
N GLN A 370 -3.12 10.92 10.48
CA GLN A 370 -4.02 10.31 11.47
C GLN A 370 -5.45 10.17 10.93
N ALA A 371 -5.95 11.17 10.19
CA ALA A 371 -7.27 11.11 9.57
C ALA A 371 -7.40 10.02 8.50
N ASN A 372 -6.28 9.54 7.93
CA ASN A 372 -6.27 8.60 6.82
C ASN A 372 -5.47 7.30 7.08
N LYS A 373 -4.96 7.07 8.30
CA LYS A 373 -4.00 5.99 8.65
C LYS A 373 -4.47 4.57 8.34
N ASN A 374 -5.78 4.36 8.16
CA ASN A 374 -6.40 3.07 7.86
C ASN A 374 -7.25 3.09 6.58
N GLU A 375 -7.11 4.13 5.78
CA GLU A 375 -7.88 4.26 4.56
C GLU A 375 -7.24 3.42 3.44
N PRO A 376 -8.03 2.74 2.60
CA PRO A 376 -7.48 1.96 1.51
C PRO A 376 -6.79 2.89 0.51
N LYS A 377 -5.68 2.41 -0.04
CA LYS A 377 -4.93 3.10 -1.09
C LYS A 377 -5.79 3.29 -2.32
N ILE A 378 -5.66 4.45 -2.95
CA ILE A 378 -6.30 4.77 -4.22
C ILE A 378 -5.46 4.11 -5.31
N THR A 379 -6.09 3.25 -6.12
CA THR A 379 -5.43 2.61 -7.25
C THR A 379 -5.93 3.26 -8.54
N LEU A 380 -5.00 3.77 -9.35
CA LEU A 380 -5.29 4.40 -10.63
C LEU A 380 -4.11 4.19 -11.58
N SER A 381 -4.34 4.33 -12.89
CA SER A 381 -3.25 4.31 -13.87
C SER A 381 -2.76 5.73 -14.12
N VAL A 382 -1.45 5.91 -14.33
CA VAL A 382 -0.80 7.20 -14.60
C VAL A 382 0.14 7.10 -15.79
N SER A 383 0.31 8.20 -16.52
CA SER A 383 1.31 8.36 -17.57
C SER A 383 2.36 9.39 -17.15
N SER A 384 3.62 9.10 -17.48
CA SER A 384 4.78 9.99 -17.28
C SER A 384 5.25 10.62 -18.60
N ASP A 385 4.46 10.52 -19.67
CA ASP A 385 4.79 11.09 -20.98
C ASP A 385 4.44 12.58 -21.01
N PHE A 386 5.43 13.43 -20.79
CA PHE A 386 5.30 14.89 -20.78
C PHE A 386 5.55 15.54 -22.15
N SER A 387 5.56 14.78 -23.25
CA SER A 387 5.69 15.37 -24.58
C SER A 387 4.57 16.42 -24.82
N ALA A 388 4.99 17.63 -25.20
CA ALA A 388 4.30 18.92 -25.00
C ALA A 388 2.78 19.01 -25.34
N PRO A 389 2.05 19.97 -24.71
CA PRO A 389 0.63 20.20 -24.97
C PRO A 389 0.38 20.96 -26.29
N ASN A 390 -0.74 20.60 -26.93
CA ASN A 390 -1.47 21.26 -28.03
C ASN A 390 -1.15 20.85 -29.49
N LYS A 391 -2.17 20.24 -30.12
CA LYS A 391 -2.99 20.94 -31.15
C LYS A 391 -4.39 20.34 -31.35
N ASP A 392 -4.65 19.12 -30.86
CA ASP A 392 -6.01 18.56 -30.81
C ASP A 392 -6.11 17.51 -29.66
N PRO A 393 -6.84 17.77 -28.57
CA PRO A 393 -6.92 16.86 -27.42
C PRO A 393 -7.61 15.52 -27.70
N LYS A 394 -8.04 15.25 -28.95
CA LYS A 394 -8.76 14.02 -29.33
C LYS A 394 -7.87 12.94 -29.95
N THR A 395 -6.57 13.16 -30.15
CA THR A 395 -5.75 12.27 -31.01
C THR A 395 -4.29 12.03 -30.59
N GLN A 396 -3.84 12.46 -29.41
CA GLN A 396 -2.45 12.25 -28.99
C GLN A 396 -2.33 10.95 -28.19
N VAL A 397 -1.50 10.00 -28.66
CA VAL A 397 -1.26 8.73 -27.98
C VAL A 397 -0.30 8.98 -26.81
N LEU A 398 -0.81 8.97 -25.57
CA LEU A 398 0.03 9.02 -24.38
C LEU A 398 0.68 7.65 -24.15
N ASN A 399 2.00 7.63 -23.97
CA ASN A 399 2.75 6.40 -23.67
C ASN A 399 3.16 6.34 -22.19
N SER A 400 3.93 5.33 -21.80
CA SER A 400 4.51 5.20 -20.46
C SER A 400 3.48 5.10 -19.32
N TRP A 401 2.36 4.41 -19.59
CA TRP A 401 1.35 4.09 -18.57
C TRP A 401 1.87 3.07 -17.55
N GLU A 402 1.54 3.29 -16.28
CA GLU A 402 1.73 2.35 -15.18
C GLU A 402 0.53 2.39 -14.22
N THR A 403 0.32 1.34 -13.43
CA THR A 403 -0.69 1.33 -12.36
C THR A 403 0.00 1.57 -11.03
N ILE A 404 -0.45 2.60 -10.30
CA ILE A 404 0.13 2.98 -9.01
C ILE A 404 -0.91 2.89 -7.90
N GLN A 405 -0.41 2.74 -6.68
CA GLN A 405 -1.21 2.83 -5.46
C GLN A 405 -0.76 4.03 -4.64
N ILE A 406 -1.71 4.91 -4.34
CA ILE A 406 -1.47 6.20 -3.71
C ILE A 406 -2.19 6.23 -2.38
N GLU A 407 -1.48 6.65 -1.33
CA GLU A 407 -2.13 7.00 -0.07
C GLU A 407 -3.08 8.19 -0.30
N PRO A 408 -4.30 8.20 0.27
CA PRO A 408 -5.26 9.28 0.05
C PRO A 408 -4.71 10.70 0.28
N TYR A 409 -3.89 10.88 1.31
CA TYR A 409 -3.24 12.16 1.64
C TYR A 409 -2.12 12.56 0.66
N ASN A 410 -1.60 11.61 -0.12
CA ASN A 410 -0.56 11.85 -1.12
C ASN A 410 -1.09 12.15 -2.51
N LEU A 411 -2.41 12.05 -2.74
CA LEU A 411 -2.98 12.16 -4.09
C LEU A 411 -2.57 13.46 -4.78
N LYS A 412 -2.73 14.63 -4.14
CA LYS A 412 -2.31 15.94 -4.70
C LYS A 412 -0.82 15.95 -5.06
N SER A 413 0.02 15.49 -4.14
CA SER A 413 1.48 15.53 -4.27
C SER A 413 2.03 14.56 -5.31
N ILE A 414 1.35 13.42 -5.54
CA ILE A 414 1.78 12.42 -6.51
C ILE A 414 1.27 12.76 -7.91
N LEU A 415 0.00 13.16 -8.05
CA LEU A 415 -0.58 13.39 -9.37
C LEU A 415 0.09 14.54 -10.14
N LYS A 416 0.68 15.53 -9.47
CA LYS A 416 1.45 16.61 -10.12
C LYS A 416 2.69 16.10 -10.90
N ASN A 417 3.19 14.91 -10.57
CA ASN A 417 4.38 14.32 -11.18
C ASN A 417 4.05 13.46 -12.41
N TYR A 418 2.80 13.46 -12.86
CA TYR A 418 2.33 12.66 -13.99
C TYR A 418 1.58 13.55 -15.00
N SER A 419 1.72 13.21 -16.28
CA SER A 419 1.09 13.95 -17.38
C SER A 419 -0.36 13.55 -17.60
N ALA A 420 -0.77 12.36 -17.16
CA ALA A 420 -2.16 11.94 -17.20
C ALA A 420 -2.51 10.87 -16.15
N ILE A 421 -3.80 10.74 -15.82
CA ILE A 421 -4.38 9.68 -14.98
C ILE A 421 -5.53 8.97 -15.70
N SER A 422 -5.76 7.68 -15.45
CA SER A 422 -6.84 6.89 -16.04
C SER A 422 -7.40 5.83 -15.10
N VAL A 423 -8.67 5.47 -15.34
CA VAL A 423 -9.33 4.32 -14.71
C VAL A 423 -8.93 2.99 -15.36
N ALA A 424 -8.37 2.99 -16.57
CA ALA A 424 -7.92 1.81 -17.29
C ALA A 424 -6.39 1.64 -17.17
N GLY A 425 -5.92 0.41 -16.98
CA GLY A 425 -4.51 0.04 -17.08
C GLY A 425 -4.19 -0.58 -18.45
N PHE A 426 -2.96 -0.40 -18.94
CA PHE A 426 -2.57 -0.72 -20.31
C PHE A 426 -1.37 -1.70 -20.38
N LYS A 427 -1.42 -2.71 -21.27
CA LYS A 427 -0.42 -3.80 -21.39
C LYS A 427 0.94 -3.34 -21.94
N ASP A 428 0.91 -2.55 -23.01
CA ASP A 428 2.12 -2.12 -23.74
C ASP A 428 2.52 -0.68 -23.43
N LYS A 429 2.01 -0.14 -22.32
CA LYS A 429 2.15 1.26 -21.94
C LYS A 429 1.62 2.24 -23.00
N SER A 430 0.80 1.79 -23.95
CA SER A 430 0.18 2.58 -25.02
C SER A 430 -1.34 2.68 -24.84
N GLU A 431 -1.94 3.77 -25.31
CA GLU A 431 -3.36 4.13 -25.09
C GLU A 431 -4.37 3.41 -26.02
N GLU A 432 -3.95 2.41 -26.79
CA GLU A 432 -4.87 1.76 -27.73
C GLU A 432 -6.00 1.01 -26.99
N ALA A 433 -7.23 1.07 -27.51
CA ALA A 433 -8.37 0.37 -26.92
C ALA A 433 -8.15 -1.16 -26.86
N SER A 434 -7.35 -1.71 -27.78
CA SER A 434 -6.85 -3.09 -27.80
C SER A 434 -5.81 -3.40 -26.72
N GLY A 435 -5.18 -2.36 -26.14
CA GLY A 435 -4.13 -2.44 -25.14
C GLY A 435 -4.60 -2.38 -23.68
N ILE A 436 -5.91 -2.23 -23.42
CA ILE A 436 -6.43 -2.22 -22.05
C ILE A 436 -6.31 -3.62 -21.43
N ASP A 437 -5.63 -3.70 -20.28
CA ASP A 437 -5.46 -4.93 -19.51
C ASP A 437 -6.51 -5.07 -18.41
N CYS A 438 -6.77 -3.97 -17.70
CA CYS A 438 -7.56 -3.99 -16.49
C CYS A 438 -8.26 -2.65 -16.26
N ILE A 439 -9.27 -2.67 -15.38
CA ILE A 439 -9.90 -1.47 -14.83
C ILE A 439 -9.46 -1.35 -13.37
N THR A 440 -9.17 -0.14 -12.92
CA THR A 440 -8.79 0.16 -11.54
C THR A 440 -10.03 0.34 -10.67
N PRO A 441 -9.95 0.09 -9.35
CA PRO A 441 -11.04 0.30 -8.40
C PRO A 441 -11.22 1.80 -8.06
N THR A 442 -11.33 2.63 -9.09
CA THR A 442 -11.52 4.09 -8.99
C THR A 442 -12.43 4.55 -10.12
N LEU A 443 -13.36 5.46 -9.80
CA LEU A 443 -14.14 6.20 -10.77
C LEU A 443 -13.52 7.58 -10.96
N ILE A 444 -13.46 8.03 -12.21
CA ILE A 444 -13.08 9.39 -12.56
C ILE A 444 -14.21 9.94 -13.42
N TYR A 445 -14.84 11.04 -13.01
CA TYR A 445 -15.84 11.74 -13.80
C TYR A 445 -15.32 13.07 -14.27
N ASP A 446 -15.51 13.35 -15.56
CA ASP A 446 -15.30 14.69 -16.12
C ASP A 446 -16.57 15.52 -15.98
N ILE A 447 -16.51 16.60 -15.21
CA ILE A 447 -17.63 17.49 -14.95
C ILE A 447 -17.40 18.82 -15.66
N ASP A 448 -18.23 19.07 -16.67
CA ASP A 448 -18.33 20.33 -17.42
C ASP A 448 -19.83 20.69 -17.52
N ASN A 449 -20.42 21.15 -16.41
CA ASN A 449 -21.86 21.38 -16.32
C ASN A 449 -22.21 22.69 -15.61
N SER A 450 -22.91 23.58 -16.34
CA SER A 450 -23.33 24.90 -15.82
C SER A 450 -24.24 24.87 -14.59
N LYS A 451 -24.88 23.73 -14.29
CA LYS A 451 -25.86 23.59 -13.19
C LYS A 451 -25.36 22.68 -12.06
N PHE A 452 -24.12 22.22 -12.12
CA PHE A 452 -23.56 21.32 -11.11
C PHE A 452 -22.13 21.73 -10.78
N THR A 453 -21.97 22.30 -9.59
CA THR A 453 -20.73 22.91 -9.09
C THR A 453 -19.89 21.91 -8.30
N ALA A 454 -18.65 22.28 -7.98
CA ALA A 454 -17.79 21.52 -7.07
C ALA A 454 -18.45 21.36 -5.68
N ASN A 455 -19.17 22.39 -5.22
CA ASN A 455 -19.91 22.36 -3.96
C ASN A 455 -21.08 21.35 -4.01
N ASP A 456 -21.77 21.26 -5.15
CA ASP A 456 -22.84 20.26 -5.33
C ASP A 456 -22.26 18.83 -5.31
N ALA A 457 -21.10 18.61 -5.93
CA ALA A 457 -20.40 17.32 -5.87
C ALA A 457 -19.99 16.96 -4.43
N GLN A 458 -19.45 17.94 -3.68
CA GLN A 458 -19.10 17.77 -2.28
C GLN A 458 -20.31 17.39 -1.43
N ASN A 459 -21.41 18.14 -1.54
CA ASN A 459 -22.65 17.89 -0.82
C ASN A 459 -23.25 16.52 -1.17
N LEU A 460 -23.22 16.14 -2.46
CA LEU A 460 -23.70 14.85 -2.94
C LEU A 460 -22.95 13.69 -2.27
N LEU A 461 -21.62 13.70 -2.30
CA LEU A 461 -20.83 12.62 -1.72
C LEU A 461 -20.90 12.60 -0.20
N GLN A 462 -20.87 13.77 0.47
CA GLN A 462 -21.02 13.87 1.92
C GLN A 462 -22.38 13.35 2.40
N SER A 463 -23.47 13.70 1.71
CA SER A 463 -24.83 13.20 2.05
C SER A 463 -24.95 11.69 1.96
N LYS A 464 -24.13 11.05 1.10
CA LYS A 464 -24.05 9.60 0.94
C LYS A 464 -22.95 8.97 1.81
N GLY A 465 -22.18 9.76 2.55
CA GLY A 465 -21.05 9.29 3.35
C GLY A 465 -19.90 8.69 2.51
N ILE A 466 -19.77 9.12 1.24
CA ILE A 466 -18.81 8.60 0.26
C ILE A 466 -17.58 9.50 0.20
N LYS A 467 -16.40 8.88 0.17
CA LYS A 467 -15.13 9.54 -0.08
C LYS A 467 -15.02 9.98 -1.53
N GLY A 468 -14.48 11.17 -1.76
CA GLY A 468 -14.13 11.61 -3.10
C GLY A 468 -13.10 12.72 -3.08
N PHE A 469 -12.60 13.05 -4.27
CA PHE A 469 -11.64 14.13 -4.47
C PHE A 469 -12.07 14.95 -5.68
N ILE A 470 -12.01 16.27 -5.55
CA ILE A 470 -12.30 17.20 -6.63
C ILE A 470 -10.98 17.79 -7.10
N TYR A 471 -10.73 17.68 -8.40
CA TYR A 471 -9.55 18.19 -9.08
C TYR A 471 -9.96 19.26 -10.10
N PRO A 472 -9.70 20.56 -9.88
CA PRO A 472 -10.04 21.63 -10.83
C PRO A 472 -9.24 21.50 -12.14
N THR A 473 -9.88 21.71 -13.30
CA THR A 473 -9.26 21.37 -14.61
C THR A 473 -8.90 22.52 -15.54
N THR A 474 -9.26 23.77 -15.24
CA THR A 474 -8.73 24.98 -15.93
C THR A 474 -8.96 26.22 -15.06
N TYR A 475 -8.10 27.25 -15.22
CA TYR A 475 -8.27 28.59 -14.65
C TYR A 475 -9.72 29.03 -14.87
N GLN A 476 -10.47 29.29 -13.78
CA GLN A 476 -11.69 30.08 -13.86
C GLN A 476 -11.29 31.42 -14.50
N ALA A 477 -11.49 31.58 -15.81
CA ALA A 477 -11.58 32.93 -16.35
C ALA A 477 -12.65 33.62 -15.47
N PRO A 478 -12.40 34.85 -14.96
CA PRO A 478 -13.36 35.53 -14.10
C PRO A 478 -14.79 35.60 -14.69
N ASP A 479 -14.90 35.42 -16.01
CA ASP A 479 -16.14 35.44 -16.80
C ASP A 479 -16.71 34.04 -17.16
N ALA A 480 -16.09 32.94 -16.72
CA ALA A 480 -16.54 31.58 -17.05
C ALA A 480 -17.75 31.18 -16.18
N LYS A 481 -18.95 31.12 -16.80
CA LYS A 481 -20.20 30.70 -16.15
C LYS A 481 -20.27 29.21 -15.74
N VAL A 482 -19.26 28.39 -16.06
CA VAL A 482 -19.30 26.94 -15.86
C VAL A 482 -18.02 26.48 -15.14
N GLU A 483 -18.19 25.88 -13.97
CA GLU A 483 -17.10 25.23 -13.25
C GLU A 483 -16.71 23.90 -13.93
N LYS A 484 -15.40 23.69 -14.14
CA LYS A 484 -14.87 22.46 -14.75
C LYS A 484 -13.92 21.73 -13.80
N PHE A 485 -14.27 20.51 -13.42
CA PHE A 485 -13.49 19.72 -12.48
C PHE A 485 -13.59 18.22 -12.77
N LYS A 486 -12.61 17.45 -12.29
CA LYS A 486 -12.70 15.99 -12.21
C LYS A 486 -13.16 15.58 -10.83
N LEU A 487 -14.06 14.60 -10.77
CA LEU A 487 -14.49 13.96 -9.53
C LEU A 487 -13.92 12.54 -9.48
N ILE A 488 -13.01 12.30 -8.54
CA ILE A 488 -12.35 11.01 -8.33
C ILE A 488 -13.00 10.32 -7.13
N ILE A 489 -13.52 9.11 -7.32
CA ILE A 489 -14.20 8.33 -6.28
C ILE A 489 -13.58 6.93 -6.19
N PRO A 490 -12.84 6.61 -5.12
CA PRO A 490 -12.34 5.26 -4.88
C PRO A 490 -13.48 4.25 -4.66
N THR A 491 -13.35 3.04 -5.20
CA THR A 491 -14.33 1.95 -5.04
C THR A 491 -13.72 0.72 -4.37
N THR A 492 -14.56 -0.16 -3.81
CA THR A 492 -14.09 -1.37 -3.12
C THR A 492 -13.56 -2.45 -4.07
N LYS A 493 -14.13 -2.55 -5.27
CA LYS A 493 -13.76 -3.55 -6.28
C LYS A 493 -13.57 -2.91 -7.65
N ALA A 494 -12.73 -3.54 -8.47
CA ALA A 494 -12.61 -3.24 -9.89
C ALA A 494 -13.65 -4.05 -10.69
N PRO A 495 -14.40 -3.45 -11.63
CA PRO A 495 -15.21 -4.20 -12.58
C PRO A 495 -14.31 -4.92 -13.60
N SER A 496 -14.81 -5.97 -14.25
CA SER A 496 -14.13 -6.53 -15.41
C SER A 496 -14.28 -5.62 -16.64
N LEU A 497 -13.36 -5.73 -17.60
CA LEU A 497 -13.42 -4.95 -18.84
C LEU A 497 -14.73 -5.18 -19.62
N ASN A 498 -15.20 -6.43 -19.64
CA ASN A 498 -16.45 -6.81 -20.32
C ASN A 498 -17.69 -6.15 -19.70
N GLU A 499 -17.69 -5.96 -18.38
CA GLU A 499 -18.84 -5.45 -17.64
C GLU A 499 -18.80 -3.92 -17.50
N TYR A 500 -17.64 -3.29 -17.74
CA TYR A 500 -17.40 -1.87 -17.49
C TYR A 500 -18.47 -0.95 -18.10
N ASN A 501 -18.87 -1.20 -19.35
CA ASN A 501 -19.83 -0.36 -20.06
C ASN A 501 -21.22 -0.34 -19.39
N GLU A 502 -21.66 -1.45 -18.81
CA GLU A 502 -22.90 -1.49 -18.04
C GLU A 502 -22.67 -1.01 -16.61
N TYR A 503 -21.53 -1.36 -16.01
CA TYR A 503 -21.13 -0.93 -14.67
C TYR A 503 -21.11 0.59 -14.54
N ILE A 504 -20.45 1.30 -15.46
CA ILE A 504 -20.32 2.75 -15.41
C ILE A 504 -21.69 3.43 -15.51
N LYS A 505 -22.62 2.90 -16.32
CA LYS A 505 -23.99 3.42 -16.42
C LYS A 505 -24.77 3.24 -15.12
N GLU A 506 -24.72 2.04 -14.54
CA GLU A 506 -25.46 1.72 -13.32
C GLU A 506 -24.93 2.50 -12.11
N ILE A 507 -23.61 2.57 -11.92
CA ILE A 507 -23.00 3.29 -10.80
C ILE A 507 -23.16 4.81 -10.93
N THR A 508 -23.10 5.36 -12.15
CA THR A 508 -23.36 6.79 -12.40
C THR A 508 -24.81 7.16 -12.04
N ARG A 509 -25.76 6.27 -12.31
CA ARG A 509 -27.16 6.43 -11.92
C ARG A 509 -27.36 6.35 -10.41
N GLU A 510 -26.73 5.40 -9.74
CA GLU A 510 -26.78 5.24 -8.28
C GLU A 510 -26.19 6.45 -7.52
N LEU A 511 -25.12 7.02 -8.07
CA LEU A 511 -24.54 8.26 -7.57
C LEU A 511 -25.40 9.50 -7.87
N GLY A 512 -26.37 9.42 -8.78
CA GLY A 512 -27.20 10.57 -9.19
C GLY A 512 -26.52 11.49 -10.21
N LEU A 513 -25.43 11.05 -10.83
CA LEU A 513 -24.60 11.83 -11.76
C LEU A 513 -25.03 11.71 -13.22
N TYR A 514 -26.03 10.87 -13.54
CA TYR A 514 -26.42 10.54 -14.92
C TYR A 514 -26.95 11.73 -15.76
N LYS A 515 -27.43 12.80 -15.11
CA LYS A 515 -27.84 14.07 -15.77
C LYS A 515 -26.72 15.10 -15.84
N VAL A 516 -25.64 14.85 -15.11
CA VAL A 516 -24.52 15.78 -14.94
C VAL A 516 -23.42 15.43 -15.92
N VAL A 517 -23.09 14.14 -16.04
CA VAL A 517 -22.00 13.62 -16.86
C VAL A 517 -22.50 13.26 -18.26
N ASN A 518 -21.70 13.52 -19.29
CA ASN A 518 -22.02 13.13 -20.66
C ASN A 518 -21.75 11.62 -20.86
N ASN A 519 -22.78 10.83 -21.20
CA ASN A 519 -22.63 9.38 -21.37
C ASN A 519 -21.65 8.98 -22.49
N SER A 520 -21.43 9.82 -23.51
CA SER A 520 -20.52 9.51 -24.62
C SER A 520 -19.02 9.58 -24.25
N SER A 521 -18.69 10.14 -23.08
CA SER A 521 -17.32 10.24 -22.56
C SER A 521 -16.96 9.13 -21.57
N LEU A 522 -17.86 8.18 -21.30
CA LEU A 522 -17.68 7.13 -20.28
C LEU A 522 -16.96 5.86 -20.80
N TYR A 523 -16.15 5.95 -21.86
CA TYR A 523 -15.40 4.80 -22.40
C TYR A 523 -14.06 4.63 -21.68
N PRO A 524 -13.63 3.42 -21.29
CA PRO A 524 -12.40 3.22 -20.54
C PRO A 524 -11.16 3.79 -21.25
N SER A 525 -11.10 3.71 -22.58
CA SER A 525 -10.00 4.24 -23.40
C SER A 525 -10.00 5.77 -23.56
N LYS A 526 -11.07 6.47 -23.17
CA LYS A 526 -11.19 7.94 -23.30
C LYS A 526 -11.03 8.67 -21.97
N PHE A 527 -10.67 7.95 -20.91
CA PHE A 527 -10.60 8.47 -19.55
C PHE A 527 -9.18 8.79 -19.10
N HIS A 528 -8.37 9.43 -19.95
CA HIS A 528 -7.12 10.03 -19.49
C HIS A 528 -7.32 11.51 -19.15
N TYR A 529 -6.80 11.95 -18.01
CA TYR A 529 -6.89 13.35 -17.56
C TYR A 529 -5.52 13.90 -17.21
N THR A 530 -5.15 15.05 -17.75
CA THR A 530 -3.93 15.78 -17.42
C THR A 530 -4.10 16.65 -16.17
N PRO A 531 -3.42 16.33 -15.06
CA PRO A 531 -3.41 17.16 -13.86
C PRO A 531 -2.94 18.59 -14.17
N VAL A 532 -3.67 19.61 -13.71
CA VAL A 532 -3.26 21.01 -13.87
C VAL A 532 -2.24 21.37 -12.78
N PRO A 533 -1.00 21.76 -13.14
CA PRO A 533 0.01 22.18 -12.18
C PRO A 533 -0.49 23.34 -11.30
N GLY A 534 -0.27 23.27 -9.99
CA GLY A 534 -0.64 24.31 -9.03
C GLY A 534 -2.10 24.32 -8.56
N SER A 535 -2.98 23.48 -9.12
CA SER A 535 -4.38 23.40 -8.68
C SER A 535 -4.54 22.73 -7.30
N GLU A 536 -5.47 23.26 -6.50
CA GLU A 536 -5.78 22.70 -5.19
C GLU A 536 -6.77 21.54 -5.30
N LEU A 537 -6.34 20.36 -4.85
CA LEU A 537 -7.21 19.20 -4.68
C LEU A 537 -8.11 19.40 -3.46
N VAL A 538 -9.42 19.28 -3.64
CA VAL A 538 -10.37 19.30 -2.51
C VAL A 538 -10.71 17.87 -2.11
N SER A 539 -10.48 17.53 -0.84
CA SER A 539 -10.79 16.21 -0.28
C SER A 539 -12.18 16.18 0.35
N ILE A 540 -12.95 15.14 0.05
CA ILE A 540 -14.29 14.91 0.59
C ILE A 540 -14.22 13.72 1.55
N ARG A 541 -14.56 13.98 2.82
CA ARG A 541 -14.60 12.95 3.86
C ARG A 541 -15.73 11.96 3.60
N GLY A 542 -15.44 10.68 3.83
CA GLY A 542 -16.40 9.58 3.70
C GLY A 542 -15.68 8.24 3.62
N LYS A 543 -16.43 7.17 3.33
CA LYS A 543 -15.91 5.82 3.12
C LYS A 543 -15.70 5.54 1.63
N THR A 544 -14.81 4.63 1.31
CA THR A 544 -14.69 4.07 -0.06
C THR A 544 -16.04 3.53 -0.51
N LEU A 545 -16.41 3.82 -1.76
CA LEU A 545 -17.70 3.43 -2.32
C LEU A 545 -17.78 1.92 -2.49
N ASP A 546 -18.70 1.26 -1.78
CA ASP A 546 -19.01 -0.13 -2.04
C ASP A 546 -19.82 -0.26 -3.34
N ASN A 547 -19.16 -0.76 -4.38
CA ASN A 547 -19.72 -0.91 -5.70
C ASN A 547 -20.09 -2.36 -6.04
N THR A 548 -20.14 -3.25 -5.04
CA THR A 548 -20.43 -4.68 -5.23
C THR A 548 -21.75 -4.90 -5.98
N ARG A 549 -22.82 -4.20 -5.58
CA ARG A 549 -24.13 -4.32 -6.22
C ARG A 549 -24.10 -3.90 -7.69
N ALA A 550 -23.46 -2.77 -8.00
CA ALA A 550 -23.38 -2.26 -9.37
C ALA A 550 -22.59 -3.20 -10.29
N ILE A 551 -21.53 -3.84 -9.79
CA ILE A 551 -20.78 -4.86 -10.54
C ILE A 551 -21.67 -6.09 -10.79
N GLU A 552 -22.38 -6.57 -9.78
CA GLU A 552 -23.30 -7.71 -9.94
C GLU A 552 -24.39 -7.43 -10.98
N ASP A 553 -25.05 -6.27 -10.88
CA ASP A 553 -26.11 -5.86 -11.80
C ASP A 553 -25.58 -5.66 -13.24
N ALA A 554 -24.41 -5.07 -13.40
CA ALA A 554 -23.76 -4.87 -14.69
C ALA A 554 -23.37 -6.19 -15.36
N GLY A 555 -22.83 -7.13 -14.57
CA GLY A 555 -22.48 -8.44 -15.07
C GLY A 555 -23.70 -9.24 -15.51
N LEU A 556 -24.79 -9.20 -14.75
CA LEU A 556 -26.06 -9.83 -15.15
C LEU A 556 -26.59 -9.27 -16.46
N LYS A 557 -26.54 -7.95 -16.63
CA LYS A 557 -27.01 -7.29 -17.84
C LYS A 557 -26.12 -7.62 -19.04
N THR A 558 -24.81 -7.72 -18.83
CA THR A 558 -23.84 -8.13 -19.86
C THR A 558 -24.10 -9.57 -20.30
N ASP A 559 -24.24 -10.50 -19.34
CA ASP A 559 -24.59 -11.90 -19.58
C ASP A 559 -25.87 -12.04 -20.39
N LEU A 560 -26.93 -11.31 -20.01
CA LEU A 560 -28.22 -11.34 -20.70
C LEU A 560 -28.17 -10.70 -22.09
N ASN A 561 -27.38 -9.65 -22.30
CA ASN A 561 -27.24 -9.01 -23.61
C ASN A 561 -26.47 -9.88 -24.61
N ASN A 562 -25.50 -10.66 -24.12
CA ASN A 562 -24.71 -11.60 -24.92
C ASN A 562 -25.45 -12.92 -25.18
N MET A 563 -26.62 -13.10 -24.59
CA MET A 563 -27.41 -14.31 -24.67
C MET A 563 -28.20 -14.38 -25.98
N ASP A 564 -27.94 -15.40 -26.80
CA ASP A 564 -28.79 -15.71 -27.95
C ASP A 564 -29.89 -16.71 -27.54
N VAL A 565 -31.10 -16.16 -27.31
CA VAL A 565 -32.28 -16.93 -26.88
C VAL A 565 -32.63 -18.03 -27.89
N LYS A 566 -32.46 -17.78 -29.19
CA LYS A 566 -32.78 -18.77 -30.23
C LYS A 566 -31.77 -19.91 -30.22
N ALA A 567 -30.49 -19.59 -30.07
CA ALA A 567 -29.44 -20.61 -29.91
C ALA A 567 -29.65 -21.47 -28.66
N ILE A 568 -30.15 -20.87 -27.57
CA ILE A 568 -30.50 -21.55 -26.32
C ILE A 568 -31.55 -22.64 -26.57
N GLU A 569 -32.68 -22.29 -27.18
CA GLU A 569 -33.77 -23.24 -27.44
C GLU A 569 -33.33 -24.39 -28.37
N GLU A 570 -32.60 -24.07 -29.44
CA GLU A 570 -32.06 -25.08 -30.36
C GLU A 570 -31.06 -26.01 -29.65
N ASN A 571 -30.19 -25.47 -28.81
CA ASN A 571 -29.22 -26.25 -28.04
C ASN A 571 -29.90 -27.14 -27.01
N LEU A 572 -30.97 -26.68 -26.36
CA LEU A 572 -31.76 -27.50 -25.44
C LEU A 572 -32.36 -28.72 -26.15
N GLN A 573 -32.92 -28.55 -27.35
CA GLN A 573 -33.45 -29.66 -28.14
C GLN A 573 -32.36 -30.64 -28.60
N LYS A 574 -31.19 -30.13 -29.02
CA LYS A 574 -30.02 -30.97 -29.36
C LYS A 574 -29.55 -31.77 -28.14
N LEU A 575 -29.51 -31.13 -26.98
CA LEU A 575 -29.07 -31.74 -25.73
C LEU A 575 -30.02 -32.87 -25.32
N ARG A 576 -31.35 -32.64 -25.37
CA ARG A 576 -32.34 -33.71 -25.11
C ARG A 576 -32.21 -34.89 -26.09
N ARG A 577 -31.95 -34.62 -27.38
CA ARG A 577 -31.67 -35.68 -28.36
C ARG A 577 -30.40 -36.47 -28.02
N TYR A 578 -29.36 -35.77 -27.58
CA TYR A 578 -28.11 -36.39 -27.12
C TYR A 578 -28.35 -37.25 -25.87
N GLU A 579 -29.09 -36.77 -24.87
CA GLU A 579 -29.43 -37.56 -23.68
C GLU A 579 -30.17 -38.84 -24.06
N LEU A 580 -31.17 -38.72 -24.94
CA LEU A 580 -31.93 -39.86 -25.44
C LEU A 580 -31.08 -40.85 -26.23
N SER A 581 -30.07 -40.38 -26.98
CA SER A 581 -29.18 -41.26 -27.73
C SER A 581 -28.21 -42.03 -26.84
N HIS A 582 -27.92 -41.52 -25.63
CA HIS A 582 -27.06 -42.15 -24.64
C HIS A 582 -27.84 -42.92 -23.57
N GLU A 583 -29.18 -42.88 -23.60
CA GLU A 583 -30.03 -43.60 -22.67
C GLU A 583 -29.61 -45.09 -22.64
N PRO A 584 -29.33 -45.66 -21.45
CA PRO A 584 -28.89 -47.03 -21.34
C PRO A 584 -29.92 -47.97 -21.97
N LYS A 585 -29.46 -48.86 -22.85
CA LYS A 585 -30.32 -49.87 -23.47
C LYS A 585 -30.48 -51.05 -22.52
N ASP A 586 -31.66 -51.67 -22.58
CA ASP A 586 -31.93 -52.91 -21.87
C ASP A 586 -30.89 -53.98 -22.29
N SER A 587 -30.21 -54.57 -21.30
CA SER A 587 -29.26 -55.67 -21.51
C SER A 587 -29.66 -56.91 -20.73
N ASN A 588 -29.31 -58.08 -21.24
CA ASN A 588 -29.59 -59.36 -20.60
C ASN A 588 -28.62 -59.71 -19.46
N LEU A 589 -27.81 -58.75 -19.02
CA LEU A 589 -26.84 -58.88 -17.94
C LEU A 589 -27.28 -58.17 -16.65
N HIS A 590 -28.19 -57.19 -16.74
CA HIS A 590 -28.59 -56.37 -15.60
C HIS A 590 -30.12 -56.28 -15.47
N ILE A 591 -30.60 -56.45 -14.23
CA ILE A 591 -32.03 -56.39 -13.86
C ILE A 591 -32.57 -54.95 -13.82
N LYS A 592 -31.68 -53.98 -13.64
CA LYS A 592 -31.96 -52.56 -13.50
C LYS A 592 -31.10 -51.75 -14.45
N ARG A 593 -31.63 -50.62 -14.90
CA ARG A 593 -30.86 -49.57 -15.56
C ARG A 593 -31.21 -48.20 -15.02
N VAL A 594 -30.29 -47.26 -15.20
CA VAL A 594 -30.55 -45.84 -14.99
C VAL A 594 -31.35 -45.32 -16.16
N SER A 595 -32.36 -44.49 -15.90
CA SER A 595 -32.96 -43.68 -16.95
C SER A 595 -32.41 -42.26 -16.88
N TYR A 596 -31.61 -41.86 -17.87
CA TYR A 596 -31.06 -40.50 -17.97
C TYR A 596 -32.18 -39.49 -18.18
N GLN A 597 -33.20 -39.86 -18.96
CA GLN A 597 -34.42 -39.06 -19.07
C GLN A 597 -35.12 -38.85 -17.72
N ALA A 598 -35.17 -39.89 -16.86
CA ALA A 598 -35.73 -39.76 -15.53
C ALA A 598 -34.85 -38.89 -14.62
N ILE A 599 -33.52 -38.99 -14.70
CA ILE A 599 -32.60 -38.06 -14.00
C ILE A 599 -32.94 -36.62 -14.40
N SER A 600 -33.00 -36.34 -15.70
CA SER A 600 -33.23 -34.98 -16.22
C SER A 600 -34.62 -34.43 -15.94
N SER A 601 -35.64 -35.28 -15.80
CA SER A 601 -37.02 -34.84 -15.53
C SER A 601 -37.42 -34.86 -14.06
N LYS A 602 -36.74 -35.63 -13.21
CA LYS A 602 -37.15 -35.84 -11.80
C LYS A 602 -36.25 -35.14 -10.80
N ILE A 603 -34.95 -35.03 -11.06
CA ILE A 603 -34.05 -34.29 -10.16
C ILE A 603 -34.07 -32.81 -10.55
N PRO A 604 -34.42 -31.88 -9.66
CA PRO A 604 -34.35 -30.46 -9.97
C PRO A 604 -32.91 -30.01 -10.22
N ILE A 605 -32.65 -29.40 -11.38
CA ILE A 605 -31.31 -28.87 -11.70
C ILE A 605 -30.84 -27.84 -10.66
N LYS A 606 -31.79 -27.07 -10.11
CA LYS A 606 -31.52 -26.12 -9.03
C LYS A 606 -30.96 -26.80 -7.78
N GLU A 607 -31.59 -27.90 -7.33
CA GLU A 607 -31.11 -28.67 -6.16
C GLU A 607 -29.70 -29.23 -6.41
N LEU A 608 -29.38 -29.63 -7.65
CA LEU A 608 -28.03 -30.09 -8.01
C LEU A 608 -26.99 -28.98 -7.96
N ILE A 609 -27.27 -27.81 -8.54
CA ILE A 609 -26.34 -26.68 -8.53
C ILE A 609 -26.06 -26.23 -7.08
N GLU A 610 -27.11 -26.11 -6.25
CA GLU A 610 -26.99 -25.74 -4.84
C GLU A 610 -26.22 -26.79 -4.02
N TYR A 611 -26.37 -28.08 -4.33
CA TYR A 611 -25.63 -29.16 -3.67
C TYR A 611 -24.13 -29.13 -3.98
N PHE A 612 -23.76 -28.94 -5.25
CA PHE A 612 -22.35 -28.93 -5.65
C PHE A 612 -21.67 -27.59 -5.33
N ASP A 613 -22.42 -26.49 -5.29
CA ASP A 613 -21.93 -25.16 -4.94
C ASP A 613 -22.83 -24.50 -3.88
N GLU A 614 -22.48 -24.74 -2.61
CA GLU A 614 -23.21 -24.23 -1.44
C GLU A 614 -23.26 -22.70 -1.35
N SER A 615 -22.44 -21.99 -2.13
CA SER A 615 -22.46 -20.53 -2.22
C SER A 615 -23.53 -19.98 -3.16
N THR A 616 -24.32 -20.86 -3.78
CA THR A 616 -25.34 -20.49 -4.76
C THR A 616 -26.43 -19.63 -4.13
N VAL A 617 -26.64 -18.45 -4.71
CA VAL A 617 -27.71 -17.51 -4.36
C VAL A 617 -28.71 -17.43 -5.49
N PHE A 618 -29.99 -17.62 -5.16
CA PHE A 618 -31.10 -17.41 -6.09
C PHE A 618 -31.53 -15.94 -6.11
N LYS A 619 -31.58 -15.33 -7.29
CA LYS A 619 -32.08 -13.96 -7.50
C LYS A 619 -33.06 -13.91 -8.67
N LYS A 620 -34.12 -13.12 -8.53
CA LYS A 620 -34.98 -12.75 -9.66
C LYS A 620 -34.48 -11.44 -10.26
N TYR A 621 -34.23 -11.41 -11.56
CA TYR A 621 -33.83 -10.21 -12.28
C TYR A 621 -34.75 -10.00 -13.49
N LYS A 622 -35.60 -8.96 -13.41
CA LYS A 622 -36.73 -8.76 -14.33
C LYS A 622 -37.58 -10.05 -14.42
N ASN A 623 -37.69 -10.64 -15.62
CA ASN A 623 -38.43 -11.88 -15.86
C ASN A 623 -37.55 -13.14 -15.79
N HIS A 624 -36.26 -13.00 -15.45
CA HIS A 624 -35.30 -14.11 -15.43
C HIS A 624 -35.01 -14.56 -14.00
N GLN A 625 -34.79 -15.86 -13.83
CA GLN A 625 -34.36 -16.46 -12.57
C GLN A 625 -32.88 -16.81 -12.68
N ILE A 626 -32.06 -16.29 -11.79
CA ILE A 626 -30.61 -16.42 -11.84
C ILE A 626 -30.14 -17.17 -10.60
N LEU A 627 -29.27 -18.16 -10.81
CA LEU A 627 -28.48 -18.81 -9.77
C LEU A 627 -27.05 -18.28 -9.89
N SER A 628 -26.56 -17.60 -8.87
CA SER A 628 -25.19 -17.05 -8.86
C SER A 628 -24.36 -17.78 -7.81
N SER A 629 -23.23 -18.35 -8.21
CA SER A 629 -22.35 -19.09 -7.33
C SER A 629 -20.88 -18.75 -7.60
N LYS A 630 -19.94 -19.27 -6.81
CA LYS A 630 -18.50 -19.13 -7.08
C LYS A 630 -18.10 -19.72 -8.45
N SER A 631 -18.80 -20.76 -8.89
CA SER A 631 -18.58 -21.43 -10.18
C SER A 631 -19.11 -20.65 -11.39
N GLY A 632 -19.86 -19.56 -11.17
CA GLY A 632 -20.42 -18.70 -12.20
C GLY A 632 -21.91 -18.44 -12.02
N ARG A 633 -22.51 -17.82 -13.04
CA ARG A 633 -23.93 -17.51 -13.07
C ARG A 633 -24.66 -18.44 -14.02
N TYR A 634 -25.89 -18.79 -13.66
CA TYR A 634 -26.78 -19.61 -14.46
C TYR A 634 -28.13 -18.91 -14.64
N LEU A 635 -28.64 -18.90 -15.86
CA LEU A 635 -30.05 -18.65 -16.11
C LEU A 635 -30.82 -19.94 -15.82
N TYR A 636 -31.62 -19.91 -14.75
CA TYR A 636 -32.48 -21.02 -14.35
C TYR A 636 -33.82 -20.97 -15.09
N LEU A 637 -34.12 -22.07 -15.77
CA LEU A 637 -35.32 -22.28 -16.58
C LEU A 637 -36.16 -23.38 -15.88
N PRO A 638 -37.09 -22.99 -14.98
CA PRO A 638 -37.79 -23.94 -14.11
C PRO A 638 -38.76 -24.84 -14.86
N GLU A 639 -39.44 -24.34 -15.89
CA GLU A 639 -40.44 -25.10 -16.66
C GLU A 639 -39.78 -26.27 -17.42
N GLU A 640 -38.56 -26.05 -17.90
CA GLU A 640 -37.77 -27.01 -18.64
C GLU A 640 -36.87 -27.85 -17.75
N ASN A 641 -36.80 -27.54 -16.45
CA ASN A 641 -35.85 -28.08 -15.47
C ASN A 641 -34.40 -28.02 -15.95
N THR A 642 -33.98 -26.88 -16.52
CA THR A 642 -32.62 -26.68 -17.04
C THR A 642 -31.97 -25.40 -16.53
N ALA A 643 -30.65 -25.31 -16.69
CA ALA A 643 -29.88 -24.12 -16.35
C ALA A 643 -28.89 -23.81 -17.48
N TYR A 644 -28.91 -22.59 -18.00
CA TYR A 644 -27.92 -22.13 -18.96
C TYR A 644 -26.77 -21.45 -18.23
N SER A 645 -25.55 -21.96 -18.39
CA SER A 645 -24.35 -21.39 -17.77
C SER A 645 -23.76 -20.32 -18.67
N PHE A 646 -23.69 -19.08 -18.17
CA PHE A 646 -23.10 -17.96 -18.90
C PHE A 646 -21.59 -18.15 -19.10
N SER A 647 -20.89 -18.70 -18.12
CA SER A 647 -19.43 -18.92 -18.19
C SER A 647 -19.03 -20.02 -19.18
N GLN A 648 -19.85 -21.07 -19.30
CA GLN A 648 -19.58 -22.20 -20.18
C GLN A 648 -20.32 -22.08 -21.53
N ASN A 649 -21.14 -21.05 -21.71
CA ASN A 649 -21.99 -20.83 -22.88
C ASN A 649 -22.76 -22.10 -23.30
N ARG A 650 -23.39 -22.80 -22.34
CA ARG A 650 -24.11 -24.05 -22.61
C ARG A 650 -25.24 -24.34 -21.62
N HIS A 651 -26.18 -25.16 -22.08
CA HIS A 651 -27.26 -25.70 -21.25
C HIS A 651 -26.82 -26.90 -20.42
N TYR A 652 -27.34 -26.94 -19.21
CA TYR A 652 -27.30 -28.08 -18.32
C TYR A 652 -28.72 -28.58 -18.06
N THR A 653 -28.93 -29.85 -18.37
CA THR A 653 -29.93 -30.68 -17.72
C THR A 653 -29.31 -31.33 -16.49
N PRO A 654 -30.13 -31.89 -15.58
CA PRO A 654 -29.63 -32.64 -14.42
C PRO A 654 -28.63 -33.74 -14.78
N TYR A 655 -28.91 -34.53 -15.84
CA TYR A 655 -27.99 -35.59 -16.27
C TYR A 655 -26.65 -35.03 -16.76
N ILE A 656 -26.67 -34.05 -17.66
CA ILE A 656 -25.44 -33.46 -18.20
C ILE A 656 -24.62 -32.79 -17.09
N TYR A 657 -25.28 -32.12 -16.15
CA TYR A 657 -24.62 -31.51 -15.01
C TYR A 657 -23.93 -32.55 -14.13
N ILE A 658 -24.63 -33.64 -13.77
CA ILE A 658 -24.06 -34.76 -13.00
C ILE A 658 -22.88 -35.38 -13.76
N ARG A 659 -23.05 -35.72 -15.05
CA ARG A 659 -22.00 -36.30 -15.89
C ARG A 659 -20.74 -35.45 -15.86
N ASP A 660 -20.88 -34.15 -16.10
CA ASP A 660 -19.72 -33.26 -16.18
C ASP A 660 -19.01 -33.11 -14.84
N LYS A 661 -19.73 -33.24 -13.71
CA LYS A 661 -19.14 -33.31 -12.37
C LYS A 661 -18.34 -34.60 -12.17
N PHE A 662 -18.84 -35.72 -12.68
CA PHE A 662 -18.08 -36.97 -12.70
C PHE A 662 -16.86 -36.90 -13.62
N ASP A 663 -16.96 -36.29 -14.80
CA ASP A 663 -15.81 -36.07 -15.71
C ASP A 663 -14.75 -35.15 -15.08
N GLU A 664 -15.18 -34.11 -14.36
CA GLU A 664 -14.30 -33.24 -13.57
C GLU A 664 -13.58 -34.02 -12.47
N ALA A 665 -14.29 -34.85 -11.72
CA ALA A 665 -13.70 -35.71 -10.69
C ALA A 665 -12.70 -36.72 -11.29
N ALA A 666 -13.02 -37.34 -12.43
CA ALA A 666 -12.13 -38.28 -13.10
C ALA A 666 -10.82 -37.61 -13.54
N ARG A 667 -10.89 -36.39 -14.10
CA ARG A 667 -9.70 -35.60 -14.42
C ARG A 667 -8.87 -35.29 -13.18
N LYS A 668 -9.49 -34.82 -12.09
CA LYS A 668 -8.81 -34.54 -10.82
C LYS A 668 -8.09 -35.78 -10.28
N ILE A 669 -8.74 -36.94 -10.29
CA ILE A 669 -8.15 -38.22 -9.87
C ILE A 669 -6.95 -38.60 -10.74
N LYS A 670 -7.09 -38.54 -12.08
CA LYS A 670 -5.98 -38.81 -13.03
C LYS A 670 -4.76 -37.91 -12.77
N THR A 671 -4.99 -36.66 -12.38
CA THR A 671 -3.94 -35.67 -12.07
C THR A 671 -3.45 -35.70 -10.62
N GLY A 672 -3.90 -36.65 -9.80
CA GLY A 672 -3.42 -36.84 -8.42
C GLY A 672 -4.13 -36.02 -7.33
N PHE A 673 -5.19 -35.28 -7.65
CA PHE A 673 -5.99 -34.50 -6.68
C PHE A 673 -7.05 -35.37 -6.00
N LEU A 674 -6.61 -36.34 -5.19
CA LEU A 674 -7.47 -37.41 -4.65
C LEU A 674 -8.38 -36.99 -3.48
N ASN A 675 -8.15 -35.84 -2.84
CA ASN A 675 -8.86 -35.39 -1.63
C ASN A 675 -9.78 -34.17 -1.87
N ASP A 676 -10.13 -33.89 -3.13
CA ASP A 676 -10.94 -32.75 -3.53
C ASP A 676 -12.40 -32.84 -3.02
N ASP A 677 -13.00 -31.69 -2.68
CA ASP A 677 -14.38 -31.59 -2.17
C ASP A 677 -15.41 -32.19 -3.13
N LEU A 678 -15.21 -32.02 -4.44
CA LEU A 678 -16.08 -32.60 -5.46
C LEU A 678 -16.13 -34.12 -5.39
N ILE A 679 -14.97 -34.77 -5.21
CA ILE A 679 -14.87 -36.24 -5.14
C ILE A 679 -15.62 -36.75 -3.90
N LYS A 680 -15.49 -36.04 -2.77
CA LYS A 680 -16.22 -36.35 -1.53
C LYS A 680 -17.73 -36.19 -1.71
N LYS A 681 -18.18 -35.11 -2.36
CA LYS A 681 -19.60 -34.86 -2.68
C LYS A 681 -20.18 -35.91 -3.63
N LEU A 682 -19.41 -36.42 -4.58
CA LEU A 682 -19.83 -37.53 -5.43
C LEU A 682 -19.83 -38.88 -4.68
N GLY A 683 -19.24 -38.93 -3.49
CA GLY A 683 -19.18 -40.13 -2.66
C GLY A 683 -18.30 -41.23 -3.23
N ILE A 684 -17.30 -40.89 -4.04
CA ILE A 684 -16.36 -41.86 -4.63
C ILE A 684 -15.31 -42.21 -3.59
N THR A 685 -15.18 -43.50 -3.25
CA THR A 685 -14.20 -43.97 -2.25
C THR A 685 -12.84 -44.23 -2.89
N GLN A 686 -11.77 -44.21 -2.08
CA GLN A 686 -10.41 -44.45 -2.56
C GLN A 686 -10.24 -45.80 -3.27
N ASN A 687 -10.94 -46.84 -2.79
CA ASN A 687 -10.93 -48.17 -3.39
C ASN A 687 -11.67 -48.22 -4.75
N GLU A 688 -12.49 -47.22 -5.06
CA GLU A 688 -13.24 -47.12 -6.31
C GLU A 688 -12.48 -46.31 -7.39
N TYR A 689 -11.38 -45.62 -7.07
CA TYR A 689 -10.72 -44.68 -7.99
C TYR A 689 -10.27 -45.31 -9.31
N GLU A 690 -9.56 -46.44 -9.27
CA GLU A 690 -9.06 -47.09 -10.48
C GLU A 690 -10.21 -47.61 -11.36
N GLY A 691 -11.23 -48.22 -10.73
CA GLY A 691 -12.43 -48.70 -11.43
C GLY A 691 -13.26 -47.57 -11.99
N PHE A 692 -13.37 -46.46 -11.27
CA PHE A 692 -14.12 -45.27 -11.66
C PHE A 692 -13.49 -44.61 -12.89
N VAL A 693 -12.17 -44.38 -12.85
CA VAL A 693 -11.44 -43.77 -13.96
C VAL A 693 -11.56 -44.60 -15.23
N LYS A 694 -11.43 -45.94 -15.12
CA LYS A 694 -11.63 -46.85 -16.27
C LYS A 694 -13.07 -46.84 -16.80
N ALA A 695 -14.06 -46.77 -15.92
CA ALA A 695 -15.47 -46.77 -16.31
C ALA A 695 -15.89 -45.47 -17.03
N ILE A 696 -15.34 -44.32 -16.63
CA ILE A 696 -15.56 -43.03 -17.32
C ILE A 696 -15.04 -43.09 -18.76
N ASP A 697 -13.82 -43.59 -18.95
CA ASP A 697 -13.19 -43.70 -20.27
C ASP A 697 -13.90 -44.72 -21.19
N GLY A 698 -14.54 -45.74 -20.61
CA GLY A 698 -15.27 -46.78 -21.33
C GLY A 698 -16.77 -46.54 -21.52
N HIS A 699 -17.35 -45.51 -20.89
CA HIS A 699 -18.78 -45.15 -20.86
C HIS A 699 -19.80 -46.26 -20.48
N LEU A 700 -19.39 -47.52 -20.30
CA LEU A 700 -20.28 -48.68 -20.17
C LEU A 700 -20.76 -48.97 -18.73
N ASP A 701 -20.03 -48.56 -17.70
CA ASP A 701 -20.37 -48.84 -16.28
C ASP A 701 -20.58 -47.54 -15.46
N ILE A 702 -20.79 -46.41 -16.13
CA ILE A 702 -21.01 -45.11 -15.47
C ILE A 702 -22.36 -45.05 -14.73
N ASP A 703 -23.34 -45.82 -15.20
CA ASP A 703 -24.67 -45.98 -14.59
C ASP A 703 -24.58 -46.36 -13.11
N ARG A 704 -23.66 -47.27 -12.78
CA ARG A 704 -23.45 -47.73 -11.41
C ARG A 704 -23.02 -46.58 -10.49
N TYR A 705 -22.16 -45.69 -10.99
CA TYR A 705 -21.68 -44.54 -10.23
C TYR A 705 -22.75 -43.46 -10.08
N TYR A 706 -23.57 -43.21 -11.09
CA TYR A 706 -24.72 -42.31 -10.95
C TYR A 706 -25.72 -42.81 -9.92
N LEU A 707 -26.06 -44.10 -9.94
CA LEU A 707 -26.93 -44.71 -8.93
C LEU A 707 -26.30 -44.66 -7.54
N ALA A 708 -25.00 -44.94 -7.44
CA ALA A 708 -24.29 -44.87 -6.17
C ALA A 708 -24.36 -43.46 -5.60
N PHE A 709 -24.08 -42.43 -6.40
CA PHE A 709 -24.21 -41.03 -5.98
C PHE A 709 -25.64 -40.69 -5.54
N ILE A 710 -26.65 -40.97 -6.36
CA ILE A 710 -28.05 -40.67 -6.03
C ILE A 710 -28.50 -41.41 -4.76
N ASN A 711 -28.06 -42.66 -4.56
CA ASN A 711 -28.43 -43.47 -3.41
C ASN A 711 -27.68 -43.08 -2.12
N ARG A 712 -26.40 -42.67 -2.23
CA ARG A 712 -25.57 -42.23 -1.10
C ARG A 712 -25.90 -40.82 -0.64
N THR A 713 -26.45 -39.98 -1.53
CA THR A 713 -26.79 -38.58 -1.22
C THR A 713 -28.23 -38.44 -0.74
N GLU A 714 -28.41 -38.11 0.55
CA GLU A 714 -29.72 -38.08 1.23
C GLU A 714 -30.75 -37.20 0.52
N SER A 715 -30.34 -36.04 -0.01
CA SER A 715 -31.22 -35.11 -0.73
C SER A 715 -31.77 -35.69 -2.05
N PHE A 716 -31.03 -36.60 -2.70
CA PHE A 716 -31.39 -37.16 -4.01
C PHE A 716 -31.96 -38.58 -3.94
N LYS A 717 -31.76 -39.29 -2.83
CA LYS A 717 -32.24 -40.66 -2.61
C LYS A 717 -33.75 -40.81 -2.85
N LYS A 718 -34.53 -39.76 -2.53
CA LYS A 718 -35.99 -39.69 -2.78
C LYS A 718 -36.38 -39.87 -4.25
N TYR A 719 -35.48 -39.56 -5.20
CA TYR A 719 -35.75 -39.69 -6.64
C TYR A 719 -35.39 -41.07 -7.20
N LEU A 720 -34.65 -41.90 -6.45
CA LEU A 720 -34.14 -43.19 -6.88
C LEU A 720 -35.23 -44.12 -7.47
N PRO A 721 -36.44 -44.25 -6.89
CA PRO A 721 -37.50 -45.11 -7.45
C PRO A 721 -37.98 -44.69 -8.83
N ASN A 722 -37.91 -43.39 -9.15
CA ASN A 722 -38.32 -42.87 -10.47
C ASN A 722 -37.20 -43.01 -11.52
N ILE A 723 -35.94 -43.08 -11.07
CA ILE A 723 -34.76 -43.11 -11.93
C ILE A 723 -34.37 -44.54 -12.31
N VAL A 724 -34.51 -45.46 -11.37
CA VAL A 724 -34.19 -46.87 -11.57
C VAL A 724 -35.34 -47.55 -12.30
N ARG A 725 -35.09 -48.02 -13.52
CA ARG A 725 -36.06 -48.82 -14.28
C ARG A 725 -35.72 -50.30 -14.22
N ILE A 726 -36.73 -51.13 -13.99
CA ILE A 726 -36.62 -52.59 -14.09
C ILE A 726 -36.65 -52.97 -15.58
N ASN A 727 -35.71 -53.81 -15.99
CA ASN A 727 -35.63 -54.31 -17.36
C ASN A 727 -36.54 -55.54 -17.54
N TYR A 728 -37.86 -55.32 -17.53
CA TYR A 728 -38.83 -56.42 -17.64
C TYR A 728 -38.65 -57.23 -18.93
N LYS A 729 -38.33 -56.58 -20.04
CA LYS A 729 -38.17 -57.25 -21.34
C LYS A 729 -37.04 -58.28 -21.31
N CYS A 730 -35.86 -57.92 -20.81
CA CYS A 730 -34.75 -58.88 -20.70
C CYS A 730 -34.95 -59.85 -19.54
N LEU A 731 -35.59 -59.42 -18.45
CA LEU A 731 -35.93 -60.34 -17.35
C LEU A 731 -36.84 -61.46 -17.84
N ILE A 732 -37.91 -61.13 -18.56
CA ILE A 732 -38.83 -62.11 -19.15
C ILE A 732 -38.11 -62.97 -20.17
N TYR A 733 -37.27 -62.39 -21.03
CA TYR A 733 -36.45 -63.16 -21.96
C TYR A 733 -35.54 -64.16 -21.25
N ASN A 734 -34.82 -63.73 -20.22
CA ASN A 734 -33.92 -64.61 -19.46
C ASN A 734 -34.71 -65.68 -18.69
N ILE A 735 -35.85 -65.34 -18.09
CA ILE A 735 -36.75 -66.33 -17.45
C ILE A 735 -37.17 -67.39 -18.49
N LYS A 736 -37.65 -66.99 -19.67
CA LYS A 736 -38.05 -67.93 -20.74
C LYS A 736 -36.87 -68.72 -21.33
N THR A 737 -35.66 -68.16 -21.29
CA THR A 737 -34.46 -68.79 -21.86
C THR A 737 -33.92 -69.87 -20.93
N TYR A 738 -33.88 -69.59 -19.62
CA TYR A 738 -33.22 -70.45 -18.65
C TYR A 738 -34.20 -71.32 -17.86
N MET A 739 -35.45 -70.90 -17.68
CA MET A 739 -36.45 -71.66 -16.92
C MET A 739 -37.52 -72.20 -17.87
N LYS A 740 -37.90 -73.48 -17.68
CA LYS A 740 -39.01 -74.12 -18.42
C LYS A 740 -40.37 -73.71 -17.89
N ASP A 741 -40.49 -73.63 -16.57
CA ASP A 741 -41.67 -73.18 -15.84
C ASP A 741 -41.24 -72.56 -14.50
N TRP A 742 -42.20 -72.10 -13.71
CA TRP A 742 -41.91 -71.48 -12.43
C TRP A 742 -41.37 -72.43 -11.34
N GLN A 743 -41.42 -73.74 -11.55
CA GLN A 743 -40.92 -74.77 -10.63
C GLN A 743 -39.52 -75.29 -11.04
N ASP A 744 -38.99 -74.87 -12.19
CA ASP A 744 -37.69 -75.27 -12.71
C ASP A 744 -36.53 -74.67 -11.89
N MET A 745 -36.19 -75.32 -10.78
CA MET A 745 -35.09 -74.92 -9.90
C MET A 745 -33.71 -75.08 -10.54
N GLN A 746 -33.56 -75.99 -11.51
CA GLN A 746 -32.30 -76.14 -12.25
C GLN A 746 -32.11 -74.94 -13.19
N GLY A 747 -33.13 -74.60 -13.96
CA GLY A 747 -33.15 -73.41 -14.80
C GLY A 747 -33.04 -72.11 -14.02
N PHE A 748 -33.62 -72.05 -12.82
CA PHE A 748 -33.44 -70.92 -11.91
C PHE A 748 -31.97 -70.76 -11.48
N ASN A 749 -31.24 -71.85 -11.20
CA ASN A 749 -29.82 -71.76 -10.89
C ASN A 749 -29.00 -71.24 -12.09
N GLU A 750 -29.33 -71.64 -13.32
CA GLU A 750 -28.72 -71.08 -14.53
C GLU A 750 -29.03 -69.58 -14.70
N LEU A 751 -30.26 -69.16 -14.34
CA LEU A 751 -30.64 -67.74 -14.29
C LEU A 751 -29.82 -66.97 -13.23
N LYS A 752 -29.52 -67.57 -12.07
CA LYS A 752 -28.66 -66.95 -11.03
C LYS A 752 -27.24 -66.74 -11.54
N GLU A 753 -26.67 -67.76 -12.18
CA GLU A 753 -25.35 -67.68 -12.84
C GLU A 753 -25.33 -66.57 -13.91
N ARG A 754 -26.40 -66.44 -14.70
CA ARG A 754 -26.51 -65.41 -15.73
C ARG A 754 -26.40 -63.99 -15.17
N TYR A 755 -27.05 -63.71 -14.05
CA TYR A 755 -27.01 -62.41 -13.38
C TYR A 755 -25.82 -62.24 -12.42
N LYS A 756 -25.00 -63.28 -12.23
CA LYS A 756 -23.81 -63.28 -11.37
C LYS A 756 -24.11 -62.76 -9.95
N THR A 757 -25.24 -63.15 -9.37
CA THR A 757 -25.61 -62.72 -8.01
C THR A 757 -26.40 -63.75 -7.23
N ASP A 758 -25.93 -64.05 -6.01
CA ASP A 758 -26.57 -65.00 -5.10
C ASP A 758 -27.83 -64.43 -4.43
N LYS A 759 -28.03 -63.11 -4.53
CA LYS A 759 -29.14 -62.37 -3.92
C LYS A 759 -30.45 -62.52 -4.70
N ILE A 760 -30.55 -63.51 -5.59
CA ILE A 760 -31.78 -63.84 -6.30
C ILE A 760 -32.46 -65.00 -5.59
N SER A 761 -33.74 -64.86 -5.27
CA SER A 761 -34.58 -65.92 -4.73
C SER A 761 -35.88 -66.04 -5.52
N LEU A 762 -36.34 -67.27 -5.67
CA LEU A 762 -37.61 -67.60 -6.30
C LEU A 762 -38.60 -68.05 -5.22
N ALA A 763 -39.79 -67.47 -5.21
CA ALA A 763 -40.90 -67.85 -4.36
C ALA A 763 -42.13 -68.17 -5.22
N ASN A 764 -43.15 -68.78 -4.62
CA ASN A 764 -44.33 -69.26 -5.35
C ASN A 764 -45.04 -68.19 -6.20
N ASP A 765 -45.02 -66.93 -5.78
CA ASP A 765 -45.73 -65.80 -6.38
C ASP A 765 -44.82 -64.70 -6.95
N HIS A 766 -43.50 -64.79 -6.75
CA HIS A 766 -42.59 -63.70 -7.11
C HIS A 766 -41.13 -64.14 -7.25
N ILE A 767 -40.36 -63.38 -8.02
CA ILE A 767 -38.91 -63.46 -8.05
C ILE A 767 -38.34 -62.23 -7.35
N SER A 768 -37.39 -62.44 -6.45
CA SER A 768 -36.75 -61.38 -5.68
C SER A 768 -35.30 -61.22 -6.10
N PHE A 769 -34.87 -59.97 -6.25
CA PHE A 769 -33.47 -59.57 -6.47
C PHE A 769 -33.06 -58.67 -5.30
N GLY A 770 -32.55 -59.27 -4.23
CA GLY A 770 -32.27 -58.59 -2.97
C GLY A 770 -33.54 -58.00 -2.36
N SER A 771 -33.62 -56.67 -2.29
CA SER A 771 -34.79 -55.94 -1.78
C SER A 771 -35.89 -55.68 -2.83
N ILE A 772 -35.67 -56.06 -4.08
CA ILE A 772 -36.63 -55.87 -5.18
C ILE A 772 -37.50 -57.12 -5.26
N LYS A 773 -38.81 -56.98 -5.08
CA LYS A 773 -39.78 -58.05 -5.28
C LYS A 773 -40.55 -57.78 -6.58
N ILE A 774 -40.45 -58.69 -7.55
CA ILE A 774 -41.17 -58.63 -8.82
C ILE A 774 -42.18 -59.77 -8.84
N THR A 775 -43.47 -59.42 -8.84
CA THR A 775 -44.54 -60.43 -8.76
C THR A 775 -44.76 -61.14 -10.10
N LYS A 776 -45.26 -62.37 -10.07
CA LYS A 776 -45.73 -63.07 -11.28
C LYS A 776 -46.73 -62.22 -12.07
N GLN A 777 -47.68 -61.61 -11.36
CA GLN A 777 -48.73 -60.77 -11.97
C GLN A 777 -48.13 -59.57 -12.72
N GLU A 778 -47.10 -58.95 -12.16
CA GLU A 778 -46.36 -57.88 -12.79
C GLU A 778 -45.60 -58.35 -14.03
N LEU A 779 -44.95 -59.52 -13.97
CA LEU A 779 -44.32 -60.13 -15.15
C LEU A 779 -45.32 -60.46 -16.25
N TYR A 780 -46.51 -60.98 -15.91
CA TYR A 780 -47.58 -61.23 -16.87
C TYR A 780 -48.09 -59.93 -17.50
N GLY A 781 -48.28 -58.88 -16.70
CA GLY A 781 -48.64 -57.55 -17.19
C GLY A 781 -47.60 -56.94 -18.12
N GLN A 782 -46.35 -57.40 -18.04
CA GLN A 782 -45.22 -56.97 -18.87
C GLN A 782 -44.90 -57.95 -20.01
N GLY A 783 -45.68 -59.02 -20.20
CA GLY A 783 -45.59 -59.92 -21.36
C GLY A 783 -45.03 -61.33 -21.11
N LEU A 784 -44.92 -61.79 -19.86
CA LEU A 784 -44.68 -63.21 -19.55
C LEU A 784 -45.96 -64.03 -19.82
N ASP A 785 -45.81 -65.25 -20.34
CA ASP A 785 -46.96 -66.07 -20.72
C ASP A 785 -47.71 -66.52 -19.45
N LYS A 786 -49.03 -66.31 -19.42
CA LYS A 786 -49.87 -66.74 -18.27
C LYS A 786 -49.84 -68.25 -18.02
N ASN A 787 -49.43 -69.04 -19.03
CA ASN A 787 -49.34 -70.49 -18.99
C ASN A 787 -47.96 -71.02 -18.56
N PHE A 788 -47.03 -70.16 -18.11
CA PHE A 788 -45.69 -70.54 -17.62
C PHE A 788 -45.71 -71.36 -16.30
N GLU A 789 -46.83 -72.04 -16.01
CA GLU A 789 -47.08 -72.82 -14.79
C GLU A 789 -47.10 -74.34 -15.02
N VAL A 790 -47.16 -74.86 -16.26
CA VAL A 790 -47.38 -76.31 -16.47
C VAL A 790 -46.71 -76.86 -17.74
N GLU A 791 -45.66 -77.66 -17.59
CA GLU A 791 -45.41 -78.82 -18.47
C GLU A 791 -45.10 -80.08 -17.64
N GLN A 792 -46.14 -80.89 -17.37
CA GLN A 792 -45.94 -82.29 -17.03
C GLN A 792 -45.63 -83.08 -18.32
N SER A 793 -44.40 -83.61 -18.36
CA SER A 793 -43.88 -84.69 -19.19
C SER A 793 -44.84 -85.39 -20.19
N LYS A 794 -44.43 -85.42 -21.46
CA LYS A 794 -44.60 -86.62 -22.30
C LYS A 794 -43.24 -87.06 -22.85
N GLN A 795 -42.81 -88.24 -22.41
CA GLN A 795 -41.73 -89.02 -23.01
C GLN A 795 -41.98 -89.19 -24.52
N GLN A 796 -40.94 -88.97 -25.33
CA GLN A 796 -40.72 -89.76 -26.54
C GLN A 796 -39.26 -90.22 -26.59
N SER A 797 -39.15 -91.51 -26.85
CA SER A 797 -37.98 -92.36 -26.88
C SER A 797 -37.08 -92.13 -28.08
N SER A 798 -35.78 -92.33 -27.85
CA SER A 798 -34.76 -92.88 -28.76
C SER A 798 -34.59 -92.25 -30.15
N GLU A 799 -33.46 -91.58 -30.35
CA GLU A 799 -32.54 -91.96 -31.44
C GLU A 799 -31.10 -91.56 -31.10
N ILE A 800 -30.27 -92.59 -30.94
CA ILE A 800 -28.82 -92.50 -30.83
C ILE A 800 -28.28 -92.18 -32.22
N LYS A 801 -27.52 -91.09 -32.36
CA LYS A 801 -26.53 -90.95 -33.44
C LYS A 801 -25.16 -90.64 -32.86
N THR A 802 -24.36 -91.70 -32.82
CA THR A 802 -22.91 -91.73 -32.67
C THR A 802 -22.26 -90.90 -33.78
N ILE A 803 -21.43 -89.93 -33.43
CA ILE A 803 -20.30 -89.52 -34.28
C ILE A 803 -19.05 -89.51 -33.40
N GLU A 804 -18.12 -90.37 -33.78
CA GLU A 804 -16.77 -90.51 -33.26
C GLU A 804 -15.98 -89.20 -33.38
N GLN A 805 -15.21 -88.87 -32.34
CA GLN A 805 -13.86 -88.31 -32.54
C GLN A 805 -12.90 -89.04 -31.61
N ASN A 806 -12.01 -89.79 -32.26
CA ASN A 806 -10.93 -90.56 -31.67
C ASN A 806 -9.84 -89.66 -31.07
N VAL A 807 -9.22 -90.25 -30.06
CA VAL A 807 -8.17 -89.80 -29.15
C VAL A 807 -6.78 -89.74 -29.80
N LYS A 808 -5.93 -88.79 -29.36
CA LYS A 808 -4.51 -88.99 -28.99
C LYS A 808 -3.99 -87.74 -28.26
N LEU A 809 -3.90 -87.74 -26.93
CA LEU A 809 -2.85 -88.29 -26.04
C LEU A 809 -1.47 -87.63 -26.17
N GLY A 810 -1.06 -87.03 -25.06
CA GLY A 810 0.29 -86.63 -24.71
C GLY A 810 0.33 -86.34 -23.21
N TYR A 811 0.47 -87.41 -22.42
CA TYR A 811 0.72 -87.40 -20.97
C TYR A 811 2.19 -87.08 -20.68
N ASP A 812 2.45 -86.71 -19.42
CA ASP A 812 3.70 -86.69 -18.64
C ASP A 812 4.01 -85.26 -18.16
N GLY A 813 4.28 -84.98 -16.88
CA GLY A 813 4.46 -85.82 -15.71
C GLY A 813 5.02 -84.94 -14.57
N LEU A 814 4.56 -85.22 -13.35
CA LEU A 814 5.24 -85.11 -12.05
C LEU A 814 6.44 -84.17 -11.79
N GLU A 815 6.35 -83.57 -10.59
CA GLU A 815 7.41 -83.30 -9.60
C GLU A 815 7.98 -81.87 -9.40
N ARG A 816 7.71 -81.40 -8.17
CA ARG A 816 8.34 -80.37 -7.32
C ARG A 816 7.86 -78.92 -7.40
#